data_AF-A0A951J207-F1
#
_entry.id   AF-A0A951J207-F1
#
_cell.length_a   1.000
_cell.length_b   1.000
_cell.length_c   1.000
_cell.angle_alpha   90.00
_cell.angle_beta   90.00
_cell.angle_gamma   90.00
#
_symmetry.space_group_name_H-M   'P 1'
#
loop_
_entity.id
_entity.type
_entity.pdbx_description
1 polymer ?
#
loop_
_entity_poly.entity_id
_entity_poly.type
_entity_poly.pdbx_seq_one_letter_code
_entity_poly.pdbx_strand_id
1 'polypeptide(L)'
;MKTVSKYLVVLVLLFIIPFGIYAQDIRIKKSDLPYVIPIVEQASQGDDIVYQWLENNQIIADANDFIYIIPEEQELGIYRYIHQVKCVKCTDWLNSNTFSVEIYSESDDVELFDPFFRVVFSPQQELSGYLEELIDFIDQAVEKLEVSIYSISNEDVLLALERAQKRQVQIRMLYEGALNDRSKTSGTLSHYIEDMGIDVKYVNKTNHNKYAIRDNQKVLTSSGNWNAKGNWNYNDSSVFITEADAVLSYRANFELLWNHSREFGKAYEYPLINSDSLLRLLSDSSDVDVLFTSSNYRISNSTIHGPTFSKYENRQILSDKIVQLINEAEKSIKIAANYLRSRSICEALIFKKQQNPEMEIRVFTDQNEYISQSYHEYQIKQRDSCLSRANTPTKIRDCWEKNFQYSAALTAANIAVRFKVYSYKWHYSTSKTMHNKYAIFDDKVVSIGSYNYSYNSETNCMENLLVFNRDIAPITVGQYVDNFEQIWNTGREENYYNDLLTYLNSSNRYIPLVYHPIALTADEYVYLKQRVARACPALYDPYFKKNGHLYTAYLKGINLTYNENNSLITKMEDYFDGQFLINYQYNATGQVEASQFRSSDSLNYSYVNTYDNDRRVGIETPIFKASISFNGNKVHTVNAGQGEYSWTYPLGQESKQVYHIPNQPDHLQTIWNEWSFPKALIDAEGRMLQWDYDSHRNLSKLYSADFYINYNHRNSRLLANTSTGNQLDIQLAQLNKYTIESKGTVSATVQYFNQQISEKQQLLSINMYSKAVRNGRGRMSSNQYLFDAYGRVIKAGDLQLIRKPYSGEIETIKLGNLVENRNYNQWGLLVKQEVRYKEKEIFNANYHYDGMQRITAVNERINGVAAVYQYNYNKQGQLKQLLKDGITSEYYNYDDFGNRSSVHRDEEALIVSNSVRNQITAWELIGTDQSGQLYYNKAGQLTSVLTKSGNTVINNKKLEYDVFGKLNAMSEKERHVVYEYDAVERRIATYVNGDLVEKWLYGHNDLPLAKLNKEDRIESTYFYTENDIPLLMRLGNQNHYLVTDIRGSLRLVVDAVNGDINQLLSYDAFGKLLIDTNPGYTPFGYAGGRYDYRTDLLRFGRRDYWADMGKWTTENPLGFLSGDFNAYNYAFNDAVNYKAVNGILTRSIHSEPSNTDLFLNRIYKNAVGAAGNNHSWQYFDKHFPTRLLDIGSKTIRLANQRIYAPFANRLIHDKLNSYYESKSFGYRPESIREWVMF
;
A
#
# COMPACT_ATOMS: atom_id res chain seq x y z
N MET A 1 -41.47 4.92 -13.91
CA MET A 1 -42.85 4.43 -14.18
C MET A 1 -43.83 5.56 -13.91
N LYS A 2 -44.92 5.70 -14.69
CA LYS A 2 -45.98 6.69 -14.41
C LYS A 2 -47.02 6.12 -13.43
N THR A 3 -47.56 7.01 -12.60
CA THR A 3 -48.88 6.97 -11.91
C THR A 3 -49.28 5.74 -11.07
N VAL A 4 -49.32 5.92 -9.74
CA VAL A 4 -50.51 5.61 -8.92
C VAL A 4 -50.76 6.71 -7.87
N SER A 5 -51.98 7.22 -7.87
CA SER A 5 -52.78 7.96 -6.86
C SER A 5 -52.17 8.73 -5.67
N LYS A 6 -52.69 9.96 -5.52
CA LYS A 6 -52.73 10.78 -4.30
C LYS A 6 -53.59 10.12 -3.18
N TYR A 7 -53.59 10.74 -1.99
CA TYR A 7 -54.49 10.53 -0.81
C TYR A 7 -54.02 9.80 0.47
N LEU A 8 -52.72 9.82 0.84
CA LEU A 8 -52.34 9.48 2.24
C LEU A 8 -51.09 10.19 2.82
N VAL A 9 -50.86 11.48 2.53
CA VAL A 9 -49.70 12.25 3.08
C VAL A 9 -50.10 13.55 3.79
N VAL A 10 -51.38 13.94 3.77
CA VAL A 10 -51.88 15.23 4.31
C VAL A 10 -51.80 15.33 5.85
N LEU A 11 -51.53 14.24 6.57
CA LEU A 11 -51.56 14.19 8.04
C LEU A 11 -50.19 14.25 8.75
N VAL A 12 -49.08 14.43 8.03
CA VAL A 12 -47.71 14.43 8.62
C VAL A 12 -47.00 15.80 8.52
N LEU A 13 -47.52 16.74 7.74
CA LEU A 13 -46.81 18.01 7.42
C LEU A 13 -46.90 19.12 8.48
N LEU A 14 -47.62 18.93 9.59
CA LEU A 14 -47.84 19.98 10.61
C LEU A 14 -46.88 19.98 11.82
N PHE A 15 -45.86 19.12 11.86
CA PHE A 15 -44.96 19.00 13.03
C PHE A 15 -43.44 18.99 12.72
N ILE A 16 -43.01 19.57 11.59
CA ILE A 16 -41.58 19.79 11.30
C ILE A 16 -41.31 21.27 11.02
N ILE A 17 -41.48 22.10 12.05
CA ILE A 17 -41.02 23.49 12.12
C ILE A 17 -40.10 23.64 13.36
N PRO A 18 -38.98 22.88 13.42
CA PRO A 18 -37.75 23.53 13.87
C PRO A 18 -36.44 23.00 13.20
N PHE A 19 -36.51 22.02 12.29
CA PHE A 19 -35.30 21.49 11.63
C PHE A 19 -35.02 22.28 10.35
N GLY A 20 -34.11 23.24 10.45
CA GLY A 20 -33.68 24.12 9.34
C GLY A 20 -32.90 23.40 8.24
N ILE A 21 -33.59 22.60 7.43
CA ILE A 21 -33.11 22.03 6.17
C ILE A 21 -34.24 22.17 5.16
N TYR A 22 -34.28 23.27 4.39
CA TYR A 22 -34.82 23.36 3.02
C TYR A 22 -34.38 24.68 2.38
N ALA A 23 -33.07 24.84 2.20
CA ALA A 23 -32.54 25.64 1.09
C ALA A 23 -32.20 24.63 -0.02
N GLN A 24 -33.03 24.56 -1.06
CA GLN A 24 -32.64 23.89 -2.29
C GLN A 24 -31.92 24.93 -3.15
N ASP A 25 -30.59 24.99 -3.06
CA ASP A 25 -29.83 25.75 -4.06
C ASP A 25 -29.96 25.01 -5.40
N ILE A 26 -30.57 25.67 -6.39
CA ILE A 26 -30.83 25.11 -7.71
C ILE A 26 -29.73 25.60 -8.65
N ARG A 27 -28.89 24.69 -9.14
CA ARG A 27 -27.88 25.02 -10.17
C ARG A 27 -28.47 24.71 -11.55
N ILE A 28 -28.44 25.67 -12.47
CA ILE A 28 -28.97 25.51 -13.83
C ILE A 28 -27.89 25.89 -14.84
N LYS A 29 -27.59 24.98 -15.78
CA LYS A 29 -26.63 25.19 -16.86
C LYS A 29 -27.18 26.22 -17.84
N LYS A 30 -26.37 27.22 -18.23
CA LYS A 30 -26.77 28.29 -19.15
C LYS A 30 -27.34 27.80 -20.49
N SER A 31 -26.83 26.71 -21.06
CA SER A 31 -27.37 26.12 -22.31
C SER A 31 -28.78 25.55 -22.17
N ASP A 32 -29.18 25.24 -20.94
CA ASP A 32 -30.40 24.51 -20.62
C ASP A 32 -31.49 25.47 -20.09
N LEU A 33 -31.22 26.78 -20.10
CA LEU A 33 -32.15 27.85 -19.79
C LEU A 33 -33.17 28.03 -20.93
N PRO A 34 -34.47 27.73 -20.70
CA PRO A 34 -35.49 28.64 -21.19
C PRO A 34 -35.36 30.00 -20.48
N TYR A 35 -35.73 31.09 -21.15
CA TYR A 35 -35.92 32.44 -20.54
C TYR A 35 -37.02 32.49 -19.45
N VAL A 36 -37.56 31.33 -19.09
CA VAL A 36 -38.79 31.05 -18.34
C VAL A 36 -38.51 29.73 -17.63
N ILE A 37 -37.81 29.75 -16.48
CA ILE A 37 -37.47 28.52 -15.73
C ILE A 37 -38.73 28.04 -14.99
N PRO A 38 -39.30 26.86 -15.30
CA PRO A 38 -40.44 26.32 -14.58
C PRO A 38 -39.97 25.43 -13.43
N ILE A 39 -40.30 25.80 -12.19
CA ILE A 39 -40.05 24.92 -11.03
C ILE A 39 -41.23 23.96 -10.85
N VAL A 40 -40.91 22.69 -10.55
CA VAL A 40 -41.93 21.66 -10.29
C VAL A 40 -42.65 21.95 -8.97
N GLU A 41 -43.98 22.03 -9.01
CA GLU A 41 -44.89 22.28 -7.89
C GLU A 41 -44.68 21.36 -6.66
N GLN A 42 -45.07 21.71 -5.43
CA GLN A 42 -46.20 22.58 -5.02
C GLN A 42 -45.87 23.52 -3.84
N ALA A 43 -46.40 24.75 -3.91
CA ALA A 43 -46.85 25.44 -2.70
C ALA A 43 -48.22 24.88 -2.30
N SER A 44 -48.41 24.56 -1.01
CA SER A 44 -49.74 24.21 -0.51
C SER A 44 -50.53 25.49 -0.26
N GLN A 45 -51.46 25.83 -1.18
CA GLN A 45 -52.50 26.80 -0.89
C GLN A 45 -53.38 26.23 0.23
N GLY A 46 -53.17 26.72 1.45
CA GLY A 46 -54.21 26.76 2.49
C GLY A 46 -54.96 28.09 2.34
N ASP A 47 -56.28 28.05 2.44
CA ASP A 47 -57.20 29.14 2.00
C ASP A 47 -57.02 30.51 2.69
N ASP A 48 -56.14 30.62 3.70
CA ASP A 48 -55.91 31.84 4.51
C ASP A 48 -54.52 32.49 4.33
N ILE A 49 -53.66 31.97 3.45
CA ILE A 49 -52.25 32.41 3.31
C ILE A 49 -51.92 32.87 1.89
N VAL A 50 -51.31 34.05 1.77
CA VAL A 50 -50.75 34.59 0.52
C VAL A 50 -49.23 34.44 0.54
N TYR A 51 -48.68 34.00 -0.59
CA TYR A 51 -47.25 33.87 -0.83
C TYR A 51 -46.84 34.87 -1.91
N GLN A 52 -45.69 35.52 -1.72
CA GLN A 52 -45.10 36.42 -2.72
C GLN A 52 -43.60 36.15 -2.79
N TRP A 53 -43.04 36.08 -3.99
CA TRP A 53 -41.63 35.81 -4.19
C TRP A 53 -40.92 37.07 -4.63
N LEU A 54 -39.75 37.28 -4.03
CA LEU A 54 -38.90 38.42 -4.28
C LEU A 54 -37.57 37.97 -4.87
N GLU A 55 -37.13 38.64 -5.92
CA GLU A 55 -35.75 38.66 -6.35
C GLU A 55 -35.10 39.94 -5.80
N ASN A 56 -33.99 39.84 -5.07
CA ASN A 56 -33.28 41.02 -4.55
C ASN A 56 -34.18 42.04 -3.81
N ASN A 57 -35.19 41.55 -3.09
CA ASN A 57 -36.26 42.31 -2.41
C ASN A 57 -37.25 43.07 -3.31
N GLN A 58 -37.33 42.78 -4.61
CA GLN A 58 -38.35 43.30 -5.54
C GLN A 58 -39.32 42.20 -5.99
N ILE A 59 -40.58 42.58 -6.20
CA ILE A 59 -41.67 41.67 -6.56
C ILE A 59 -41.53 41.23 -8.02
N ILE A 60 -41.56 39.91 -8.23
CA ILE A 60 -41.67 39.30 -9.56
C ILE A 60 -43.14 39.34 -9.99
N ALA A 61 -43.42 39.77 -11.22
CA ALA A 61 -44.78 39.97 -11.72
C ALA A 61 -45.46 38.65 -12.16
N ASP A 62 -46.80 38.66 -12.23
CA ASP A 62 -47.68 37.58 -12.70
C ASP A 62 -47.57 36.22 -11.96
N ALA A 63 -48.02 36.22 -10.70
CA ALA A 63 -48.10 35.03 -9.87
C ALA A 63 -49.38 34.20 -10.10
N ASN A 64 -49.22 33.00 -10.68
CA ASN A 64 -50.06 31.82 -10.44
C ASN A 64 -49.28 30.52 -10.70
N ASP A 65 -48.35 30.54 -11.67
CA ASP A 65 -47.34 29.49 -11.87
C ASP A 65 -45.95 30.02 -11.46
N PHE A 66 -45.08 29.15 -10.95
CA PHE A 66 -43.79 29.57 -10.42
C PHE A 66 -42.68 29.54 -11.48
N ILE A 67 -42.51 30.69 -12.14
CA ILE A 67 -41.62 30.89 -13.29
C ILE A 67 -40.63 32.01 -13.00
N TYR A 68 -39.33 31.74 -13.19
CA TYR A 68 -38.30 32.78 -13.18
C TYR A 68 -37.98 33.24 -14.60
N ILE A 69 -38.01 34.56 -14.80
CA ILE A 69 -37.65 35.23 -16.06
C ILE A 69 -36.36 36.01 -15.82
N ILE A 70 -35.29 35.62 -16.52
CA ILE A 70 -33.99 36.29 -16.44
C ILE A 70 -33.84 37.23 -17.65
N PRO A 71 -33.47 38.52 -17.47
CA PRO A 71 -33.19 39.42 -18.58
C PRO A 71 -31.95 38.99 -19.38
N GLU A 72 -32.02 39.07 -20.72
CA GLU A 72 -30.94 38.68 -21.66
C GLU A 72 -29.56 39.32 -21.37
N GLU A 73 -29.53 40.45 -20.67
CA GLU A 73 -28.30 41.20 -20.38
C GLU A 73 -27.63 40.83 -19.04
N GLN A 74 -28.25 40.00 -18.18
CA GLN A 74 -27.68 39.55 -16.91
C GLN A 74 -28.03 38.10 -16.57
N GLU A 75 -27.20 37.15 -17.01
CA GLU A 75 -27.51 35.71 -16.86
C GLU A 75 -26.53 34.89 -15.99
N LEU A 76 -25.29 35.34 -15.74
CA LEU A 76 -24.32 34.56 -14.97
C LEU A 76 -24.19 35.06 -13.53
N GLY A 77 -24.53 34.21 -12.56
CA GLY A 77 -24.42 34.57 -11.14
C GLY A 77 -25.28 33.72 -10.19
N ILE A 78 -25.20 34.06 -8.91
CA ILE A 78 -26.02 33.50 -7.85
C ILE A 78 -27.17 34.48 -7.56
N TYR A 79 -28.36 34.14 -8.03
CA TYR A 79 -29.58 34.92 -7.83
C TYR A 79 -30.27 34.43 -6.55
N ARG A 80 -30.44 35.33 -5.59
CA ARG A 80 -31.06 34.98 -4.30
C ARG A 80 -32.53 35.36 -4.30
N TYR A 81 -33.36 34.33 -4.11
CA TYR A 81 -34.79 34.45 -4.05
C TYR A 81 -35.29 34.20 -2.62
N ILE A 82 -36.28 34.98 -2.22
CA ILE A 82 -36.91 34.92 -0.91
C ILE A 82 -38.41 34.79 -1.13
N HIS A 83 -39.05 33.77 -0.55
CA HIS A 83 -40.50 33.83 -0.38
C HIS A 83 -40.84 34.63 0.89
N GLN A 84 -41.72 35.59 0.70
CA GLN A 84 -42.48 36.21 1.77
C GLN A 84 -43.84 35.52 1.92
N VAL A 85 -44.27 35.38 3.16
CA VAL A 85 -45.54 34.76 3.52
C VAL A 85 -46.33 35.72 4.41
N LYS A 86 -47.62 35.86 4.13
CA LYS A 86 -48.51 36.75 4.87
C LYS A 86 -49.92 36.18 4.92
N CYS A 87 -50.52 36.14 6.10
CA CYS A 87 -51.92 35.77 6.21
C CYS A 87 -52.81 36.84 5.58
N VAL A 88 -53.97 36.47 5.03
CA VAL A 88 -54.87 37.40 4.31
C VAL A 88 -55.29 38.63 5.15
N LYS A 89 -55.22 38.54 6.49
CA LYS A 89 -55.58 39.63 7.44
C LYS A 89 -54.40 40.23 8.20
N CYS A 90 -53.17 39.85 7.88
CA CYS A 90 -51.96 40.37 8.51
C CYS A 90 -51.60 41.76 7.93
N THR A 91 -50.91 42.62 8.69
CA THR A 91 -50.38 43.91 8.17
C THR A 91 -49.02 43.73 7.51
N ASP A 92 -48.18 42.87 8.06
CA ASP A 92 -46.76 42.74 7.71
C ASP A 92 -46.47 41.40 7.02
N TRP A 93 -45.44 41.39 6.17
CA TRP A 93 -44.93 40.18 5.52
C TRP A 93 -43.83 39.53 6.38
N LEU A 94 -43.85 38.20 6.50
CA LEU A 94 -42.77 37.45 7.12
C LEU A 94 -41.83 36.93 6.03
N ASN A 95 -40.54 37.24 6.14
CA ASN A 95 -39.50 36.62 5.33
C ASN A 95 -39.33 35.15 5.75
N SER A 96 -39.19 34.27 4.77
CA SER A 96 -38.93 32.83 4.97
C SER A 96 -37.79 32.37 4.06
N ASN A 97 -37.57 31.05 3.94
CA ASN A 97 -36.34 30.44 3.43
C ASN A 97 -35.79 31.12 2.16
N THR A 98 -34.60 31.69 2.28
CA THR A 98 -33.75 32.00 1.14
C THR A 98 -33.38 30.71 0.42
N PHE A 99 -33.45 30.73 -0.90
CA PHE A 99 -32.77 29.76 -1.74
C PHE A 99 -32.08 30.49 -2.90
N SER A 100 -31.01 29.90 -3.41
CA SER A 100 -30.24 30.49 -4.50
C SER A 100 -30.50 29.72 -5.78
N VAL A 101 -30.74 30.42 -6.88
CA VAL A 101 -30.57 29.85 -8.22
C VAL A 101 -29.20 30.29 -8.70
N GLU A 102 -28.26 29.35 -8.78
CA GLU A 102 -26.99 29.59 -9.45
C GLU A 102 -27.18 29.29 -10.93
N ILE A 103 -27.21 30.36 -11.72
CA ILE A 103 -27.10 30.22 -13.16
C ILE A 103 -25.61 30.23 -13.47
N TYR A 104 -25.12 29.05 -13.80
CA TYR A 104 -23.76 28.84 -14.20
C TYR A 104 -23.76 28.49 -15.68
N SER A 105 -22.87 29.11 -16.45
CA SER A 105 -22.27 28.30 -17.51
C SER A 105 -21.59 27.16 -16.77
N GLU A 106 -21.81 25.91 -17.20
CA GLU A 106 -20.70 24.99 -17.11
C GLU A 106 -19.51 25.74 -17.71
N SER A 107 -18.42 25.89 -16.96
CA SER A 107 -17.16 25.66 -17.64
C SER A 107 -17.40 24.31 -18.30
N ASP A 108 -17.36 24.31 -19.63
CA ASP A 108 -17.06 23.11 -20.34
C ASP A 108 -15.73 22.64 -19.76
N ASP A 109 -15.83 21.84 -18.69
CA ASP A 109 -14.92 20.79 -18.27
C ASP A 109 -15.16 19.58 -19.21
N VAL A 110 -15.46 19.86 -20.49
CA VAL A 110 -14.43 19.56 -21.50
C VAL A 110 -13.11 19.86 -20.83
N GLU A 111 -12.40 18.82 -20.36
CA GLU A 111 -10.99 18.97 -20.04
C GLU A 111 -10.39 19.74 -21.21
N LEU A 112 -10.03 21.00 -20.97
CA LEU A 112 -9.53 21.89 -22.00
C LEU A 112 -8.13 21.36 -22.30
N PHE A 113 -8.10 20.31 -23.10
CA PHE A 113 -6.89 19.74 -23.62
C PHE A 113 -6.46 20.66 -24.74
N ASP A 114 -5.18 21.01 -24.73
CA ASP A 114 -4.58 21.51 -25.94
C ASP A 114 -4.79 20.41 -27.01
N PRO A 115 -5.41 20.70 -28.18
CA PRO A 115 -5.85 19.66 -29.13
C PRO A 115 -4.69 18.81 -29.68
N PHE A 116 -3.46 19.25 -29.39
CA PHE A 116 -2.20 18.70 -29.83
C PHE A 116 -1.32 18.13 -28.70
N PHE A 117 -1.59 18.46 -27.42
CA PHE A 117 -0.71 18.13 -26.29
C PHE A 117 -1.50 17.79 -25.01
N ARG A 118 -1.06 16.74 -24.30
CA ARG A 118 -1.55 16.39 -22.97
C ARG A 118 -0.38 15.88 -22.12
N VAL A 119 -0.08 16.55 -21.00
CA VAL A 119 0.97 16.11 -20.07
C VAL A 119 0.40 15.29 -18.92
N VAL A 120 1.18 14.30 -18.50
CA VAL A 120 0.90 13.37 -17.42
C VAL A 120 2.15 13.30 -16.54
N PHE A 121 2.07 13.84 -15.33
CA PHE A 121 3.19 13.82 -14.37
C PHE A 121 3.25 12.51 -13.60
N SER A 122 4.36 12.29 -12.92
CA SER A 122 4.54 11.30 -11.89
C SER A 122 5.43 11.85 -10.75
N PRO A 123 5.32 11.30 -9.54
CA PRO A 123 4.28 10.36 -9.15
C PRO A 123 2.95 11.12 -9.00
N GLN A 124 1.86 10.57 -9.53
CA GLN A 124 0.57 11.28 -9.55
C GLN A 124 -0.08 11.30 -8.17
N GLN A 125 -0.93 12.29 -7.91
CA GLN A 125 -1.88 12.25 -6.80
C GLN A 125 -3.13 11.41 -7.15
N GLU A 126 -3.42 11.32 -8.46
CA GLU A 126 -4.48 10.50 -9.04
C GLU A 126 -3.91 9.22 -9.68
N LEU A 127 -4.69 8.56 -10.53
CA LEU A 127 -4.54 7.11 -10.74
C LEU A 127 -4.33 6.61 -12.14
N SER A 128 -4.72 7.41 -13.12
CA SER A 128 -4.30 7.29 -14.51
C SER A 128 -2.81 7.65 -14.64
N GLY A 129 -1.97 6.94 -13.86
CA GLY A 129 -0.52 7.01 -13.89
C GLY A 129 -0.02 6.94 -15.33
N TYR A 130 1.14 7.50 -15.64
CA TYR A 130 1.62 7.45 -17.02
C TYR A 130 1.71 6.00 -17.56
N LEU A 131 1.84 4.99 -16.69
CA LEU A 131 1.72 3.58 -17.06
C LEU A 131 0.31 3.15 -17.50
N GLU A 132 -0.76 3.66 -16.91
CA GLU A 132 -2.13 3.38 -17.34
C GLU A 132 -2.41 4.07 -18.68
N GLU A 133 -2.08 5.35 -18.80
CA GLU A 133 -2.19 6.11 -20.05
C GLU A 133 -1.31 5.50 -21.17
N LEU A 134 -0.15 4.93 -20.84
CA LEU A 134 0.69 4.14 -21.74
C LEU A 134 0.02 2.82 -22.15
N ILE A 135 -0.61 2.10 -21.23
CA ILE A 135 -1.33 0.85 -21.51
C ILE A 135 -2.50 1.14 -22.46
N ASP A 136 -3.29 2.19 -22.20
CA ASP A 136 -4.41 2.59 -23.05
C ASP A 136 -3.91 3.12 -24.41
N PHE A 137 -2.77 3.81 -24.45
CA PHE A 137 -2.11 4.19 -25.69
C PHE A 137 -1.71 2.97 -26.54
N ILE A 138 -1.20 1.90 -25.93
CA ILE A 138 -0.86 0.63 -26.59
C ILE A 138 -2.12 -0.16 -26.99
N ASP A 139 -3.15 -0.22 -26.13
CA ASP A 139 -4.37 -0.99 -26.40
C ASP A 139 -5.26 -0.35 -27.47
N GLN A 140 -5.15 0.96 -27.68
CA GLN A 140 -5.77 1.67 -28.79
C GLN A 140 -5.02 1.55 -30.13
N ALA A 141 -3.86 0.89 -30.19
CA ALA A 141 -3.14 0.69 -31.46
C ALA A 141 -3.90 -0.29 -32.37
N VAL A 142 -4.07 0.07 -33.64
CA VAL A 142 -4.86 -0.68 -34.63
C VAL A 142 -3.98 -1.30 -35.72
N GLU A 143 -3.05 -0.53 -36.28
CA GLU A 143 -2.20 -0.95 -37.40
C GLU A 143 -0.73 -1.10 -36.97
N LYS A 144 -0.18 -0.11 -36.27
CA LYS A 144 1.26 0.00 -36.06
C LYS A 144 1.62 0.63 -34.72
N LEU A 145 2.63 0.05 -34.05
CA LEU A 145 3.23 0.60 -32.84
C LEU A 145 4.76 0.58 -32.95
N GLU A 146 5.38 1.73 -32.76
CA GLU A 146 6.84 1.91 -32.82
C GLU A 146 7.31 2.36 -31.45
N VAL A 147 8.33 1.69 -30.88
CA VAL A 147 8.76 1.92 -29.50
C VAL A 147 10.26 2.14 -29.46
N SER A 148 10.72 3.22 -28.82
CA SER A 148 12.13 3.47 -28.54
C SER A 148 12.32 3.72 -27.04
N ILE A 149 12.83 2.70 -26.34
CA ILE A 149 12.82 2.66 -24.86
C ILE A 149 14.15 2.17 -24.26
N TYR A 150 14.62 2.89 -23.23
CA TYR A 150 15.80 2.54 -22.44
C TYR A 150 15.57 1.35 -21.49
N SER A 151 14.41 1.28 -20.84
CA SER A 151 14.12 0.22 -19.87
C SER A 151 12.63 -0.01 -19.73
N ILE A 152 12.24 -1.29 -19.82
CA ILE A 152 10.89 -1.82 -19.56
C ILE A 152 11.00 -2.95 -18.54
N SER A 153 10.12 -2.95 -17.53
CA SER A 153 10.00 -4.06 -16.57
C SER A 153 8.66 -4.14 -15.83
N ASN A 154 7.67 -3.31 -16.18
CA ASN A 154 6.29 -3.50 -15.71
C ASN A 154 5.60 -4.62 -16.52
N GLU A 155 4.91 -5.52 -15.81
CA GLU A 155 4.25 -6.70 -16.39
C GLU A 155 2.99 -6.32 -17.19
N ASP A 156 2.22 -5.33 -16.73
CA ASP A 156 0.99 -4.88 -17.38
C ASP A 156 1.23 -4.26 -18.77
N VAL A 157 2.33 -3.51 -18.93
CA VAL A 157 2.80 -2.98 -20.23
C VAL A 157 3.24 -4.11 -21.15
N LEU A 158 3.92 -5.15 -20.65
CA LEU A 158 4.26 -6.34 -21.44
C LEU A 158 3.00 -7.08 -21.89
N LEU A 159 1.99 -7.20 -21.01
CA LEU A 159 0.69 -7.78 -21.37
C LEU A 159 -0.09 -6.90 -22.36
N ALA A 160 0.07 -5.58 -22.33
CA ALA A 160 -0.52 -4.67 -23.33
C ALA A 160 0.11 -4.86 -24.71
N LEU A 161 1.44 -5.02 -24.77
CA LEU A 161 2.15 -5.38 -26.00
C LEU A 161 1.72 -6.76 -26.53
N GLU A 162 1.55 -7.76 -25.64
CA GLU A 162 1.03 -9.08 -25.99
C GLU A 162 -0.43 -9.00 -26.54
N ARG A 163 -1.28 -8.13 -25.97
CA ARG A 163 -2.64 -7.86 -26.48
C ARG A 163 -2.61 -7.21 -27.87
N ALA A 164 -1.77 -6.19 -28.06
CA ALA A 164 -1.62 -5.52 -29.34
C ALA A 164 -1.13 -6.47 -30.44
N GLN A 165 -0.13 -7.32 -30.14
CA GLN A 165 0.33 -8.33 -31.09
C GLN A 165 -0.77 -9.36 -31.42
N LYS A 166 -1.56 -9.82 -30.44
CA LYS A 166 -2.70 -10.71 -30.69
C LYS A 166 -3.74 -10.09 -31.63
N ARG A 167 -3.95 -8.76 -31.57
CA ARG A 167 -4.78 -7.99 -32.53
C ARG A 167 -4.13 -7.81 -33.91
N GLN A 168 -2.94 -8.37 -34.14
CA GLN A 168 -2.14 -8.25 -35.37
C GLN A 168 -1.59 -6.83 -35.65
N VAL A 169 -1.44 -6.01 -34.61
CA VAL A 169 -0.71 -4.73 -34.70
C VAL A 169 0.75 -5.00 -35.05
N GLN A 170 1.31 -4.29 -36.03
CA GLN A 170 2.74 -4.36 -36.36
C GLN A 170 3.55 -3.61 -35.29
N ILE A 171 4.30 -4.34 -34.45
CA ILE A 171 5.11 -3.74 -33.38
C ILE A 171 6.61 -3.79 -33.73
N ARG A 172 7.26 -2.61 -33.76
CA ARG A 172 8.71 -2.43 -33.98
C ARG A 172 9.36 -1.77 -32.77
N MET A 173 10.40 -2.36 -32.20
CA MET A 173 10.96 -1.94 -30.91
C MET A 173 12.49 -1.73 -30.94
N LEU A 174 12.94 -0.51 -30.68
CA LEU A 174 14.33 -0.16 -30.38
C LEU A 174 14.57 -0.23 -28.86
N TYR A 175 15.25 -1.29 -28.40
CA TYR A 175 15.40 -1.58 -26.97
C TYR A 175 16.87 -1.64 -26.53
N GLU A 176 17.26 -0.84 -25.53
CA GLU A 176 18.61 -0.87 -24.94
C GLU A 176 18.94 -2.22 -24.27
N GLY A 177 17.95 -2.92 -23.71
CA GLY A 177 18.17 -4.23 -23.10
C GLY A 177 18.65 -5.28 -24.10
N ALA A 178 18.22 -5.19 -25.36
CA ALA A 178 18.64 -6.09 -26.43
C ALA A 178 20.15 -5.97 -26.73
N LEU A 179 20.73 -4.75 -26.64
CA LEU A 179 22.18 -4.57 -26.73
C LEU A 179 22.90 -5.41 -25.66
N ASN A 180 22.41 -5.44 -24.43
CA ASN A 180 23.01 -6.18 -23.32
C ASN A 180 22.74 -7.70 -23.36
N ASP A 181 21.65 -8.10 -24.01
CA ASP A 181 21.26 -9.51 -24.15
C ASP A 181 21.87 -10.21 -25.38
N ARG A 182 22.41 -9.47 -26.36
CA ARG A 182 22.85 -9.93 -27.70
C ARG A 182 23.79 -11.15 -27.76
N SER A 183 24.38 -11.55 -26.63
CA SER A 183 25.30 -12.69 -26.52
C SER A 183 24.70 -13.88 -25.76
N LYS A 184 23.40 -13.83 -25.44
CA LYS A 184 22.62 -14.88 -24.78
C LYS A 184 21.66 -15.47 -25.82
N THR A 185 21.24 -16.72 -25.61
CA THR A 185 20.42 -17.47 -26.58
C THR A 185 18.99 -17.76 -26.10
N SER A 186 18.66 -17.46 -24.85
CA SER A 186 17.32 -17.61 -24.27
C SER A 186 17.26 -16.94 -22.88
N GLY A 187 16.07 -16.90 -22.28
CA GLY A 187 15.89 -16.59 -20.85
C GLY A 187 16.06 -15.11 -20.49
N THR A 188 15.92 -14.19 -21.45
CA THR A 188 15.99 -12.75 -21.23
C THR A 188 14.69 -12.06 -21.63
N LEU A 189 14.49 -10.83 -21.16
CA LEU A 189 13.31 -10.05 -21.53
C LEU A 189 13.26 -9.74 -23.03
N SER A 190 14.42 -9.51 -23.66
CA SER A 190 14.51 -9.28 -25.11
C SER A 190 14.05 -10.49 -25.92
N HIS A 191 14.40 -11.72 -25.50
CA HIS A 191 13.88 -12.95 -26.10
C HIS A 191 12.37 -13.11 -25.87
N TYR A 192 11.89 -12.82 -24.66
CA TYR A 192 10.46 -12.90 -24.33
C TYR A 192 9.61 -11.96 -25.21
N ILE A 193 10.13 -10.78 -25.54
CA ILE A 193 9.47 -9.83 -26.47
C ILE A 193 9.48 -10.37 -27.91
N GLU A 194 10.61 -10.90 -28.41
CA GLU A 194 10.64 -11.55 -29.74
C GLU A 194 9.74 -12.79 -29.84
N ASP A 195 9.54 -13.52 -28.74
CA ASP A 195 8.65 -14.70 -28.68
C ASP A 195 7.17 -14.34 -28.65
N MET A 196 6.82 -13.08 -28.33
CA MET A 196 5.49 -12.54 -28.63
C MET A 196 5.27 -12.29 -30.12
N GLY A 197 6.34 -12.25 -30.95
CA GLY A 197 6.26 -11.87 -32.36
C GLY A 197 6.44 -10.37 -32.61
N ILE A 198 7.19 -9.68 -31.74
CA ILE A 198 7.56 -8.26 -31.85
C ILE A 198 8.99 -8.17 -32.42
N ASP A 199 9.24 -7.29 -33.40
CA ASP A 199 10.59 -7.06 -33.92
C ASP A 199 11.40 -6.20 -32.93
N VAL A 200 12.57 -6.69 -32.52
CA VAL A 200 13.45 -6.03 -31.56
C VAL A 200 14.81 -5.71 -32.19
N LYS A 201 15.16 -4.43 -32.21
CA LYS A 201 16.45 -3.93 -32.66
C LYS A 201 17.19 -3.18 -31.57
N TYR A 202 18.51 -3.07 -31.72
CA TYR A 202 19.37 -2.28 -30.85
C TYR A 202 20.36 -1.41 -31.63
N VAL A 203 20.62 -0.21 -31.09
CA VAL A 203 21.68 0.69 -31.53
C VAL A 203 23.00 0.39 -30.81
N ASN A 204 24.13 0.83 -31.37
CA ASN A 204 25.45 0.71 -30.74
C ASN A 204 25.81 1.88 -29.80
N LYS A 205 24.90 2.82 -29.62
CA LYS A 205 24.90 3.87 -28.59
C LYS A 205 23.90 3.48 -27.52
N THR A 206 23.95 4.11 -26.35
CA THR A 206 22.90 3.91 -25.35
C THR A 206 21.59 4.49 -25.88
N ASN A 207 20.55 3.68 -26.08
CA ASN A 207 19.23 4.19 -26.45
C ASN A 207 18.52 4.74 -25.22
N HIS A 208 18.73 6.03 -24.91
CA HIS A 208 18.12 6.64 -23.74
C HIS A 208 16.73 7.25 -24.03
N ASN A 209 16.24 7.18 -25.28
CA ASN A 209 14.86 7.50 -25.64
C ASN A 209 13.83 6.73 -24.80
N LYS A 210 12.67 7.37 -24.61
CA LYS A 210 11.49 6.84 -23.91
C LYS A 210 10.22 7.33 -24.63
N TYR A 211 10.12 7.02 -25.92
CA TYR A 211 9.00 7.41 -26.75
C TYR A 211 8.35 6.23 -27.47
N ALA A 212 7.07 6.37 -27.79
CA ALA A 212 6.32 5.46 -28.64
C ALA A 212 5.48 6.22 -29.65
N ILE A 213 5.29 5.64 -30.84
CA ILE A 213 4.49 6.20 -31.94
C ILE A 213 3.39 5.20 -32.29
N ARG A 214 2.15 5.67 -32.34
CA ARG A 214 0.96 4.86 -32.61
C ARG A 214 0.32 5.27 -33.92
N ASP A 215 0.07 4.29 -34.78
CA ASP A 215 -0.67 4.39 -36.04
C ASP A 215 -0.24 5.57 -36.93
N ASN A 216 1.05 5.95 -36.85
CA ASN A 216 1.66 7.12 -37.49
C ASN A 216 1.04 8.50 -37.13
N GLN A 217 0.16 8.58 -36.13
CA GLN A 217 -0.67 9.76 -35.82
C GLN A 217 -0.48 10.31 -34.41
N LYS A 218 0.02 9.52 -33.45
CA LYS A 218 0.21 9.96 -32.06
C LYS A 218 1.60 9.58 -31.56
N VAL A 219 2.20 10.45 -30.77
CA VAL A 219 3.45 10.19 -30.05
C VAL A 219 3.21 10.28 -28.54
N LEU A 220 3.84 9.40 -27.78
CA LEU A 220 4.11 9.57 -26.37
C LEU A 220 5.62 9.78 -26.23
N THR A 221 6.09 10.83 -25.55
CA THR A 221 7.48 10.98 -25.10
C THR A 221 7.53 11.22 -23.60
N SER A 222 8.61 10.84 -22.92
CA SER A 222 8.70 10.98 -21.47
C SER A 222 10.13 11.08 -20.92
N SER A 223 10.23 11.58 -19.69
CA SER A 223 11.44 11.44 -18.88
C SER A 223 11.57 10.05 -18.24
N GLY A 224 10.46 9.31 -18.12
CA GLY A 224 10.33 8.07 -17.34
C GLY A 224 10.62 6.77 -18.10
N ASN A 225 11.05 5.74 -17.36
CA ASN A 225 11.23 4.39 -17.91
C ASN A 225 10.02 3.52 -17.55
N TRP A 226 9.62 2.60 -18.44
CA TRP A 226 8.40 1.77 -18.36
C TRP A 226 8.48 0.69 -17.26
N ASN A 227 8.54 1.14 -16.01
CA ASN A 227 8.63 0.35 -14.81
C ASN A 227 7.87 1.02 -13.65
N ALA A 228 7.54 0.23 -12.62
CA ALA A 228 6.74 0.70 -11.49
C ALA A 228 7.36 1.87 -10.71
N LYS A 229 8.71 2.02 -10.70
CA LYS A 229 9.34 3.14 -9.99
C LYS A 229 9.13 4.48 -10.69
N GLY A 230 9.09 4.50 -12.02
CA GLY A 230 8.77 5.71 -12.78
C GLY A 230 7.36 6.23 -12.50
N ASN A 231 6.41 5.35 -12.17
CA ASN A 231 5.00 5.71 -11.96
C ASN A 231 4.74 6.18 -10.51
N TRP A 232 5.35 5.50 -9.54
CA TRP A 232 5.03 5.70 -8.12
C TRP A 232 6.13 6.39 -7.32
N ASN A 233 7.43 6.21 -7.65
CA ASN A 233 8.51 6.62 -6.75
C ASN A 233 9.30 7.84 -7.24
N TYR A 234 9.34 8.04 -8.56
CA TYR A 234 10.17 9.05 -9.20
C TYR A 234 9.35 10.24 -9.66
N ASN A 235 9.92 11.45 -9.58
CA ASN A 235 9.32 12.56 -10.33
C ASN A 235 9.60 12.33 -11.79
N ASP A 236 8.58 12.18 -12.61
CA ASP A 236 8.70 11.99 -14.06
C ASP A 236 7.58 12.79 -14.76
N SER A 237 7.72 13.01 -16.06
CA SER A 237 6.68 13.64 -16.88
C SER A 237 6.63 13.02 -18.27
N SER A 238 5.42 12.78 -18.75
CA SER A 238 5.10 12.13 -20.02
C SER A 238 4.16 13.04 -20.81
N VAL A 239 4.43 13.27 -22.09
CA VAL A 239 3.60 14.10 -22.98
C VAL A 239 3.08 13.25 -24.12
N PHE A 240 1.76 13.27 -24.30
CA PHE A 240 1.05 12.72 -25.43
C PHE A 240 0.82 13.83 -26.46
N ILE A 241 1.10 13.53 -27.73
CA ILE A 241 1.23 14.50 -28.81
C ILE A 241 0.43 14.03 -30.02
N THR A 242 -0.38 14.92 -30.57
CA THR A 242 -1.13 14.78 -31.84
C THR A 242 -0.79 15.88 -32.85
N GLU A 243 0.15 16.78 -32.51
CA GLU A 243 0.73 17.75 -33.44
C GLU A 243 1.46 17.03 -34.60
N ALA A 244 1.21 17.45 -35.83
CA ALA A 244 1.63 16.74 -37.04
C ALA A 244 3.15 16.81 -37.27
N ASP A 245 3.78 17.97 -37.10
CA ASP A 245 5.21 18.15 -37.35
C ASP A 245 6.06 17.47 -36.26
N ALA A 246 5.59 17.49 -35.01
CA ALA A 246 6.16 16.69 -33.93
C ALA A 246 6.07 15.19 -34.22
N VAL A 247 4.89 14.69 -34.59
CA VAL A 247 4.68 13.26 -34.94
C VAL A 247 5.58 12.86 -36.12
N LEU A 248 5.68 13.68 -37.17
CA LEU A 248 6.56 13.45 -38.31
C LEU A 248 8.04 13.45 -37.90
N SER A 249 8.46 14.35 -37.02
CA SER A 249 9.85 14.43 -36.53
C SER A 249 10.26 13.20 -35.72
N TYR A 250 9.39 12.72 -34.81
CA TYR A 250 9.62 11.47 -34.09
C TYR A 250 9.66 10.25 -35.02
N ARG A 251 8.78 10.19 -36.04
CA ARG A 251 8.79 9.12 -37.05
C ARG A 251 10.07 9.14 -37.90
N ALA A 252 10.50 10.31 -38.37
CA ALA A 252 11.73 10.46 -39.14
C ALA A 252 12.96 9.99 -38.34
N ASN A 253 13.04 10.34 -37.06
CA ASN A 253 14.09 9.86 -36.16
C ASN A 253 13.96 8.35 -35.85
N PHE A 254 12.74 7.81 -35.71
CA PHE A 254 12.55 6.37 -35.52
C PHE A 254 13.07 5.59 -36.73
N GLU A 255 12.70 5.96 -37.96
CA GLU A 255 13.18 5.29 -39.18
C GLU A 255 14.70 5.46 -39.37
N LEU A 256 15.26 6.63 -39.05
CA LEU A 256 16.71 6.85 -39.05
C LEU A 256 17.44 5.88 -38.11
N LEU A 257 16.93 5.70 -36.88
CA LEU A 257 17.50 4.75 -35.93
C LEU A 257 17.26 3.30 -36.39
N TRP A 258 16.05 2.97 -36.85
CA TRP A 258 15.65 1.63 -37.29
C TRP A 258 16.49 1.11 -38.45
N ASN A 259 16.67 1.92 -39.49
CA ASN A 259 17.43 1.59 -40.70
C ASN A 259 18.95 1.45 -40.44
N HIS A 260 19.43 1.93 -39.29
CA HIS A 260 20.84 1.91 -38.89
C HIS A 260 21.09 1.23 -37.53
N SER A 261 20.14 0.37 -37.12
CA SER A 261 20.25 -0.52 -35.96
C SER A 261 20.55 -1.96 -36.40
N ARG A 262 20.76 -2.85 -35.43
CA ARG A 262 20.91 -4.29 -35.63
C ARG A 262 19.71 -5.05 -35.11
N GLU A 263 19.34 -6.13 -35.80
CA GLU A 263 18.47 -7.20 -35.29
C GLU A 263 18.99 -7.72 -33.95
N PHE A 264 18.10 -8.05 -33.02
CA PHE A 264 18.44 -8.76 -31.80
C PHE A 264 18.62 -10.27 -32.04
N GLY A 265 17.60 -10.95 -32.57
CA GLY A 265 17.63 -12.38 -32.89
C GLY A 265 16.84 -12.73 -34.15
N LYS A 266 15.57 -12.31 -34.26
CA LYS A 266 14.69 -12.54 -35.41
C LYS A 266 14.66 -11.29 -36.30
N ALA A 267 14.85 -11.47 -37.60
CA ALA A 267 14.74 -10.40 -38.58
C ALA A 267 13.34 -10.42 -39.23
N TYR A 268 12.68 -9.27 -39.28
CA TYR A 268 11.41 -9.08 -40.00
C TYR A 268 11.61 -8.09 -41.14
N GLU A 269 11.07 -8.38 -42.32
CA GLU A 269 11.16 -7.49 -43.47
C GLU A 269 10.05 -6.43 -43.42
N TYR A 270 10.46 -5.16 -43.51
CA TYR A 270 9.57 -4.01 -43.58
C TYR A 270 9.99 -3.09 -44.74
N PRO A 271 9.05 -2.36 -45.37
CA PRO A 271 9.38 -1.36 -46.37
C PRO A 271 10.35 -0.31 -45.80
N LEU A 272 11.47 -0.08 -46.49
CA LEU A 272 12.43 0.97 -46.11
C LEU A 272 11.82 2.35 -46.32
N ILE A 273 11.53 3.06 -45.22
CA ILE A 273 11.10 4.45 -45.24
C ILE A 273 12.33 5.34 -45.05
N ASN A 274 12.55 6.28 -45.97
CA ASN A 274 13.64 7.25 -45.86
C ASN A 274 13.25 8.39 -44.92
N SER A 275 14.06 8.63 -43.88
CA SER A 275 13.88 9.72 -42.91
C SER A 275 13.88 11.11 -43.56
N ASP A 276 14.75 11.35 -44.56
CA ASP A 276 14.81 12.64 -45.26
C ASP A 276 13.51 12.94 -46.03
N SER A 277 12.81 11.90 -46.50
CA SER A 277 11.52 12.08 -47.17
C SER A 277 10.41 12.48 -46.20
N LEU A 278 10.50 12.08 -44.92
CA LEU A 278 9.57 12.51 -43.87
C LEU A 278 9.89 13.94 -43.39
N LEU A 279 11.17 14.28 -43.23
CA LEU A 279 11.60 15.63 -42.81
C LEU A 279 11.21 16.73 -43.82
N ARG A 280 11.09 16.38 -45.11
CA ARG A 280 10.59 17.30 -46.17
C ARG A 280 9.08 17.56 -46.12
N LEU A 281 8.34 16.89 -45.24
CA LEU A 281 6.90 17.09 -45.05
C LEU A 281 6.59 18.03 -43.88
N LEU A 282 7.59 18.42 -43.10
CA LEU A 282 7.45 19.39 -42.01
C LEU A 282 7.07 20.76 -42.57
N SER A 283 6.24 21.51 -41.84
CA SER A 283 5.99 22.92 -42.15
C SER A 283 7.10 23.82 -41.60
N ASP A 284 7.25 25.04 -42.15
CA ASP A 284 8.16 26.07 -41.62
C ASP A 284 7.60 26.75 -40.33
N SER A 285 6.89 26.00 -39.48
CA SER A 285 6.30 26.50 -38.22
C SER A 285 7.37 26.74 -37.15
N SER A 286 7.19 27.80 -36.35
CA SER A 286 8.10 28.20 -35.27
C SER A 286 7.65 27.77 -33.86
N ASP A 287 6.46 27.16 -33.72
CA ASP A 287 5.82 26.99 -32.41
C ASP A 287 6.15 25.66 -31.71
N VAL A 288 6.67 24.68 -32.45
CA VAL A 288 7.18 23.40 -31.94
C VAL A 288 8.56 23.12 -32.51
N ASP A 289 9.54 22.81 -31.65
CA ASP A 289 10.79 22.18 -32.07
C ASP A 289 10.90 20.76 -31.52
N VAL A 290 11.32 19.79 -32.35
CA VAL A 290 11.71 18.46 -31.88
C VAL A 290 13.15 18.15 -32.29
N LEU A 291 14.04 18.09 -31.31
CA LEU A 291 15.46 17.85 -31.51
C LEU A 291 15.87 16.46 -30.98
N PHE A 292 16.83 15.85 -31.67
CA PHE A 292 17.39 14.55 -31.32
C PHE A 292 18.92 14.59 -31.34
N THR A 293 19.57 13.88 -30.41
CA THR A 293 21.04 13.75 -30.42
C THR A 293 21.54 12.89 -31.58
N SER A 294 20.66 12.20 -32.32
CA SER A 294 21.01 11.52 -33.57
C SER A 294 21.72 12.48 -34.56
N SER A 295 21.35 13.76 -34.60
CA SER A 295 22.00 14.82 -35.38
C SER A 295 23.45 15.16 -34.95
N ASN A 296 23.91 14.70 -33.78
CA ASN A 296 25.31 14.78 -33.34
C ASN A 296 26.18 13.64 -33.90
N TYR A 297 25.60 12.71 -34.67
CA TYR A 297 26.31 11.57 -35.25
C TYR A 297 26.21 11.55 -36.78
N ARG A 298 27.23 10.98 -37.42
CA ARG A 298 27.17 10.53 -38.82
C ARG A 298 26.84 9.03 -38.88
N ILE A 299 26.06 8.65 -39.87
CA ILE A 299 25.85 7.25 -40.23
C ILE A 299 27.17 6.67 -40.73
N SER A 300 27.47 5.44 -40.33
CA SER A 300 28.68 4.72 -40.70
C SER A 300 28.42 3.21 -40.68
N ASN A 301 29.26 2.42 -41.35
CA ASN A 301 29.22 0.97 -41.27
C ASN A 301 30.57 0.47 -40.77
N SER A 302 30.57 -0.33 -39.71
CA SER A 302 31.77 -0.85 -39.06
C SER A 302 31.88 -2.35 -39.25
N THR A 303 33.08 -2.84 -39.57
CA THR A 303 33.38 -4.29 -39.63
C THR A 303 33.15 -5.01 -38.29
N ILE A 304 33.19 -4.30 -37.17
CA ILE A 304 32.96 -4.86 -35.82
C ILE A 304 31.49 -4.65 -35.40
N HIS A 305 30.95 -3.46 -35.65
CA HIS A 305 29.65 -3.05 -35.11
C HIS A 305 28.48 -3.12 -36.10
N GLY A 306 28.69 -3.38 -37.39
CA GLY A 306 27.64 -3.28 -38.42
C GLY A 306 27.23 -1.82 -38.69
N PRO A 307 25.99 -1.56 -39.12
CA PRO A 307 25.41 -0.21 -39.14
C PRO A 307 25.58 0.48 -37.77
N THR A 308 26.08 1.70 -37.77
CA THR A 308 26.60 2.35 -36.56
C THR A 308 26.60 3.88 -36.66
N PHE A 309 26.39 4.52 -35.52
CA PHE A 309 26.50 5.97 -35.36
C PHE A 309 27.89 6.36 -34.85
N SER A 310 28.57 7.29 -35.54
CA SER A 310 29.86 7.83 -35.11
C SER A 310 29.82 9.34 -34.89
N LYS A 311 30.42 9.81 -33.79
CA LYS A 311 30.24 11.19 -33.28
C LYS A 311 30.88 12.25 -34.20
N TYR A 312 30.22 13.39 -34.40
CA TYR A 312 30.85 14.64 -34.82
C TYR A 312 31.57 15.28 -33.63
N GLU A 313 32.84 15.69 -33.78
CA GLU A 313 33.68 15.99 -32.62
C GLU A 313 33.12 17.09 -31.68
N ASN A 314 32.45 18.10 -32.24
CA ASN A 314 32.00 19.31 -31.53
C ASN A 314 30.52 19.71 -31.82
N ARG A 315 29.56 18.77 -31.85
CA ARG A 315 28.11 19.11 -31.86
C ARG A 315 27.46 18.80 -30.50
N GLN A 316 26.61 19.69 -30.01
CA GLN A 316 25.82 19.55 -28.76
C GLN A 316 24.44 20.19 -28.92
N ILE A 317 23.72 19.81 -29.98
CA ILE A 317 22.58 20.55 -30.53
C ILE A 317 21.40 20.75 -29.55
N LEU A 318 21.18 19.83 -28.60
CA LEU A 318 20.15 19.99 -27.58
C LEU A 318 20.57 21.03 -26.54
N SER A 319 21.83 21.01 -26.10
CA SER A 319 22.37 22.01 -25.18
C SER A 319 22.39 23.41 -25.78
N ASP A 320 22.68 23.52 -27.08
CA ASP A 320 22.72 24.79 -27.81
C ASP A 320 21.32 25.43 -27.83
N LYS A 321 20.26 24.65 -28.07
CA LYS A 321 18.86 25.10 -28.00
C LYS A 321 18.44 25.52 -26.57
N ILE A 322 18.86 24.80 -25.54
CA ILE A 322 18.58 25.21 -24.15
C ILE A 322 19.31 26.51 -23.79
N VAL A 323 20.56 26.70 -24.25
CA VAL A 323 21.29 27.96 -24.06
C VAL A 323 20.63 29.11 -24.80
N GLN A 324 20.10 28.88 -26.01
CA GLN A 324 19.27 29.86 -26.72
C GLN A 324 18.07 30.30 -25.86
N LEU A 325 17.28 29.36 -25.34
CA LEU A 325 16.11 29.65 -24.51
C LEU A 325 16.46 30.38 -23.20
N ILE A 326 17.61 30.06 -22.57
CA ILE A 326 18.13 30.79 -21.41
C ILE A 326 18.46 32.26 -21.77
N ASN A 327 19.05 32.48 -22.93
CA ASN A 327 19.42 33.82 -23.40
C ASN A 327 18.18 34.64 -23.76
N GLU A 328 17.14 34.02 -24.32
CA GLU A 328 15.87 34.65 -24.72
C GLU A 328 14.96 34.98 -23.52
N ALA A 329 14.95 34.17 -22.45
CA ALA A 329 14.10 34.41 -21.28
C ALA A 329 14.36 35.75 -20.57
N GLU A 330 13.32 36.47 -20.16
CA GLU A 330 13.41 37.83 -19.57
C GLU A 330 13.10 37.87 -18.07
N LYS A 331 12.19 37.01 -17.60
CA LYS A 331 11.57 37.09 -16.26
C LYS A 331 11.94 35.92 -15.36
N SER A 332 11.78 34.68 -15.84
CA SER A 332 12.06 33.50 -15.03
C SER A 332 12.56 32.29 -15.81
N ILE A 333 13.40 31.49 -15.16
CA ILE A 333 13.86 30.18 -15.63
C ILE A 333 13.66 29.17 -14.50
N LYS A 334 12.88 28.11 -14.76
CA LYS A 334 12.59 27.04 -13.80
C LYS A 334 13.06 25.70 -14.40
N ILE A 335 14.03 25.03 -13.76
CA ILE A 335 14.62 23.78 -14.27
C ILE A 335 14.39 22.63 -13.31
N ALA A 336 13.76 21.56 -13.77
CA ALA A 336 13.61 20.29 -13.07
C ALA A 336 14.46 19.21 -13.78
N ALA A 337 15.65 18.93 -13.23
CA ALA A 337 16.65 18.05 -13.85
C ALA A 337 17.20 16.97 -12.90
N ASN A 338 17.12 15.69 -13.28
CA ASN A 338 17.80 14.60 -12.56
C ASN A 338 19.33 14.76 -12.56
N TYR A 339 19.88 15.23 -13.67
CA TYR A 339 21.29 15.56 -13.83
C TYR A 339 21.40 16.93 -14.49
N LEU A 340 22.11 17.86 -13.85
CA LEU A 340 22.42 19.18 -14.37
C LEU A 340 23.94 19.37 -14.38
N ARG A 341 24.56 18.80 -15.41
CA ARG A 341 26.02 18.68 -15.57
C ARG A 341 26.52 19.19 -16.93
N SER A 342 25.67 19.79 -17.75
CA SER A 342 26.06 20.45 -18.99
C SER A 342 26.73 21.78 -18.67
N ARG A 343 27.97 21.96 -19.15
CA ARG A 343 28.75 23.17 -18.94
C ARG A 343 28.08 24.38 -19.57
N SER A 344 27.71 24.28 -20.85
CA SER A 344 27.14 25.39 -21.62
C SER A 344 25.87 25.95 -20.96
N ILE A 345 24.99 25.05 -20.52
CA ILE A 345 23.75 25.39 -19.81
C ILE A 345 24.04 26.04 -18.45
N CYS A 346 24.93 25.45 -17.63
CA CYS A 346 25.22 26.01 -16.31
C CYS A 346 25.95 27.36 -16.37
N GLU A 347 26.87 27.54 -17.31
CA GLU A 347 27.55 28.82 -17.54
C GLU A 347 26.56 29.88 -18.06
N ALA A 348 25.62 29.52 -18.95
CA ALA A 348 24.57 30.42 -19.40
C ALA A 348 23.64 30.87 -18.26
N LEU A 349 23.21 29.96 -17.37
CA LEU A 349 22.39 30.33 -16.19
C LEU A 349 23.11 31.31 -15.26
N ILE A 350 24.40 31.05 -14.98
CA ILE A 350 25.24 31.91 -14.13
C ILE A 350 25.39 33.29 -14.78
N PHE A 351 25.70 33.34 -16.07
CA PHE A 351 25.86 34.58 -16.81
C PHE A 351 24.55 35.39 -16.85
N LYS A 352 23.41 34.73 -17.11
CA LYS A 352 22.09 35.35 -17.12
C LYS A 352 21.72 35.95 -15.76
N LYS A 353 22.00 35.24 -14.65
CA LYS A 353 21.81 35.76 -13.28
C LYS A 353 22.74 36.92 -12.94
N GLN A 354 23.95 36.95 -13.49
CA GLN A 354 24.88 38.08 -13.34
C GLN A 354 24.45 39.31 -14.15
N GLN A 355 23.87 39.11 -15.34
CA GLN A 355 23.32 40.19 -16.17
C GLN A 355 22.03 40.78 -15.59
N ASN A 356 21.15 39.96 -15.04
CA ASN A 356 19.92 40.38 -14.37
C ASN A 356 19.81 39.75 -12.97
N PRO A 357 20.36 40.41 -11.92
CA PRO A 357 20.31 39.92 -10.55
C PRO A 357 18.89 39.70 -10.00
N GLU A 358 17.89 40.41 -10.52
CA GLU A 358 16.48 40.28 -10.10
C GLU A 358 15.75 39.15 -10.82
N MET A 359 16.31 38.57 -11.89
CA MET A 359 15.69 37.47 -12.63
C MET A 359 15.49 36.25 -11.73
N GLU A 360 14.29 35.66 -11.76
CA GLU A 360 14.03 34.44 -11.02
C GLU A 360 14.68 33.24 -11.73
N ILE A 361 15.68 32.61 -11.13
CA ILE A 361 16.20 31.33 -11.60
C ILE A 361 16.08 30.30 -10.47
N ARG A 362 15.24 29.29 -10.69
CA ARG A 362 14.98 28.17 -9.76
C ARG A 362 15.43 26.85 -10.38
N VAL A 363 16.25 26.10 -9.67
CA VAL A 363 16.76 24.79 -10.10
C VAL A 363 16.39 23.75 -9.05
N PHE A 364 15.53 22.80 -9.42
CA PHE A 364 15.22 21.62 -8.62
C PHE A 364 15.92 20.39 -9.20
N THR A 365 16.67 19.70 -8.35
CA THR A 365 17.54 18.59 -8.77
C THR A 365 17.52 17.42 -7.79
N ASP A 366 17.96 16.24 -8.22
CA ASP A 366 18.08 15.07 -7.33
C ASP A 366 19.16 15.28 -6.24
N GLN A 367 19.01 14.55 -5.12
CA GLN A 367 19.97 14.55 -4.01
C GLN A 367 21.40 14.17 -4.46
N ASN A 368 21.57 13.38 -5.53
CA ASN A 368 22.89 13.01 -6.05
C ASN A 368 23.69 14.17 -6.67
N GLU A 369 23.05 15.29 -7.02
CA GLU A 369 23.72 16.46 -7.60
C GLU A 369 24.28 17.43 -6.56
N TYR A 370 23.95 17.24 -5.28
CA TYR A 370 24.54 18.03 -4.19
C TYR A 370 26.04 17.74 -4.04
N ILE A 371 26.85 18.80 -4.07
CA ILE A 371 28.27 18.77 -3.69
C ILE A 371 28.56 19.83 -2.63
N SER A 372 29.52 19.58 -1.74
CA SER A 372 30.02 20.59 -0.81
C SER A 372 30.97 21.57 -1.51
N GLN A 373 31.12 22.77 -0.95
CA GLN A 373 32.12 23.75 -1.39
C GLN A 373 33.54 23.17 -1.46
N SER A 374 33.93 22.37 -0.46
CA SER A 374 35.23 21.66 -0.44
C SER A 374 35.39 20.64 -1.57
N TYR A 375 34.30 20.00 -2.02
CA TYR A 375 34.33 19.12 -3.19
C TYR A 375 34.36 19.92 -4.50
N HIS A 376 33.69 21.07 -4.55
CA HIS A 376 33.74 22.00 -5.67
C HIS A 376 35.18 22.50 -5.94
N GLU A 377 35.89 22.91 -4.90
CA GLU A 377 37.31 23.28 -4.98
C GLU A 377 38.21 22.11 -5.38
N TYR A 378 37.89 20.89 -4.93
CA TYR A 378 38.61 19.68 -5.34
C TYR A 378 38.45 19.40 -6.84
N GLN A 379 37.23 19.42 -7.39
CA GLN A 379 37.02 19.16 -8.82
C GLN A 379 37.62 20.26 -9.71
N ILE A 380 37.68 21.53 -9.24
CA ILE A 380 38.43 22.59 -9.93
C ILE A 380 39.91 22.20 -10.04
N LYS A 381 40.56 21.83 -8.92
CA LYS A 381 41.97 21.38 -8.92
C LYS A 381 42.20 20.15 -9.82
N GLN A 382 41.24 19.21 -9.87
CA GLN A 382 41.31 18.07 -10.79
C GLN A 382 41.19 18.50 -12.27
N ARG A 383 40.28 19.43 -12.59
CA ARG A 383 40.14 20.00 -13.93
C ARG A 383 41.40 20.74 -14.35
N ASP A 384 41.97 21.58 -13.50
CA ASP A 384 43.16 22.37 -13.83
C ASP A 384 44.39 21.45 -14.04
N SER A 385 44.50 20.38 -13.24
CA SER A 385 45.48 19.30 -13.42
C SER A 385 45.21 18.43 -14.67
N CYS A 386 43.98 18.34 -15.13
CA CYS A 386 43.63 17.72 -16.42
C CYS A 386 44.08 18.62 -17.58
N LEU A 387 43.75 19.91 -17.51
CA LEU A 387 44.06 20.92 -18.53
C LEU A 387 45.57 21.11 -18.73
N SER A 388 46.37 21.12 -17.66
CA SER A 388 47.84 21.22 -17.74
C SER A 388 48.51 20.04 -18.47
N ARG A 389 47.81 18.91 -18.62
CA ARG A 389 48.25 17.71 -19.37
C ARG A 389 47.50 17.52 -20.70
N ALA A 390 46.53 18.37 -21.00
CA ALA A 390 45.66 18.24 -22.17
C ALA A 390 46.30 18.88 -23.41
N ASN A 391 46.92 18.06 -24.25
CA ASN A 391 47.65 18.50 -25.43
C ASN A 391 46.90 18.36 -26.78
N THR A 392 45.59 18.12 -26.75
CA THR A 392 44.73 18.11 -27.95
C THR A 392 43.38 18.76 -27.67
N PRO A 393 42.68 19.34 -28.67
CA PRO A 393 41.37 19.96 -28.47
C PRO A 393 40.35 19.01 -27.81
N THR A 394 40.34 17.73 -28.22
CA THR A 394 39.47 16.71 -27.62
C THR A 394 39.81 16.44 -26.15
N LYS A 395 41.09 16.41 -25.75
CA LYS A 395 41.46 16.28 -24.32
C LYS A 395 41.08 17.52 -23.52
N ILE A 396 41.31 18.72 -24.07
CA ILE A 396 40.97 19.99 -23.42
C ILE A 396 39.45 20.04 -23.16
N ARG A 397 38.65 19.78 -24.19
CA ARG A 397 37.18 19.69 -24.09
C ARG A 397 36.75 18.63 -23.07
N ASP A 398 37.33 17.43 -23.13
CA ASP A 398 36.99 16.37 -22.18
C ASP A 398 37.33 16.74 -20.72
N CYS A 399 38.37 17.55 -20.46
CA CYS A 399 38.66 18.09 -19.13
C CYS A 399 37.61 19.12 -18.65
N TRP A 400 37.03 19.91 -19.56
CA TRP A 400 35.99 20.89 -19.24
C TRP A 400 34.60 20.27 -19.05
N GLU A 401 34.28 19.24 -19.84
CA GLU A 401 32.91 18.72 -19.98
C GLU A 401 32.63 17.44 -19.16
N LYS A 402 33.65 16.63 -18.83
CA LYS A 402 33.42 15.34 -18.16
C LYS A 402 33.48 15.45 -16.65
N ASN A 403 32.49 14.83 -15.99
CA ASN A 403 32.45 14.58 -14.54
C ASN A 403 32.50 15.82 -13.62
N PHE A 404 32.13 17.01 -14.11
CA PHE A 404 31.98 18.21 -13.29
C PHE A 404 30.53 18.35 -12.78
N GLN A 405 30.35 18.75 -11.52
CA GLN A 405 29.04 19.01 -10.92
C GLN A 405 28.89 20.51 -10.58
N TYR A 406 27.76 21.11 -10.96
CA TYR A 406 27.59 22.57 -10.95
C TYR A 406 26.79 23.14 -9.77
N SER A 407 26.16 22.31 -8.95
CA SER A 407 25.20 22.78 -7.91
C SER A 407 25.79 23.81 -6.93
N ALA A 408 27.04 23.66 -6.50
CA ALA A 408 27.74 24.65 -5.68
C ALA A 408 28.02 25.97 -6.44
N ALA A 409 28.39 25.91 -7.73
CA ALA A 409 28.63 27.11 -8.55
C ALA A 409 27.33 27.88 -8.83
N LEU A 410 26.23 27.18 -9.11
CA LEU A 410 24.90 27.78 -9.26
C LEU A 410 24.47 28.48 -7.96
N THR A 411 24.62 27.81 -6.82
CA THR A 411 24.32 28.39 -5.49
C THR A 411 25.18 29.63 -5.20
N ALA A 412 26.48 29.57 -5.50
CA ALA A 412 27.40 30.70 -5.35
C ALA A 412 27.09 31.88 -6.29
N ALA A 413 26.42 31.65 -7.41
CA ALA A 413 25.92 32.67 -8.33
C ALA A 413 24.56 33.26 -7.92
N ASN A 414 24.09 33.02 -6.69
CA ASN A 414 22.78 33.44 -6.18
C ASN A 414 21.58 32.90 -7.00
N ILE A 415 21.73 31.72 -7.61
CA ILE A 415 20.63 30.97 -8.20
C ILE A 415 19.96 30.14 -7.10
N ALA A 416 18.63 30.13 -7.06
CA ALA A 416 17.90 29.34 -6.07
C ALA A 416 17.99 27.85 -6.46
N VAL A 417 18.80 27.07 -5.73
CA VAL A 417 18.94 25.61 -5.93
C VAL A 417 18.29 24.87 -4.76
N ARG A 418 17.39 23.93 -5.07
CA ARG A 418 16.83 22.96 -4.10
C ARG A 418 17.09 21.53 -4.56
N PHE A 419 17.33 20.65 -3.60
CA PHE A 419 17.56 19.22 -3.79
C PHE A 419 16.37 18.43 -3.26
N LYS A 420 15.91 17.41 -3.99
CA LYS A 420 14.94 16.43 -3.47
C LYS A 420 15.64 15.46 -2.52
N VAL A 421 15.74 15.80 -1.24
CA VAL A 421 16.46 15.00 -0.23
C VAL A 421 15.52 13.98 0.41
N TYR A 422 15.89 12.70 0.39
CA TYR A 422 15.13 11.58 0.96
C TYR A 422 16.00 10.58 1.72
N SER A 423 17.31 10.84 1.88
CA SER A 423 18.19 10.04 2.72
C SER A 423 19.43 10.81 3.19
N TYR A 424 20.10 10.30 4.22
CA TYR A 424 21.40 10.79 4.66
C TYR A 424 22.46 10.66 3.56
N LYS A 425 22.50 9.52 2.86
CA LYS A 425 23.40 9.22 1.75
C LYS A 425 22.61 8.61 0.59
N TRP A 426 22.77 9.17 -0.60
CA TRP A 426 22.09 8.69 -1.81
C TRP A 426 22.52 7.26 -2.16
N HIS A 427 21.57 6.42 -2.56
CA HIS A 427 21.83 5.10 -3.14
C HIS A 427 20.64 4.63 -3.99
N TYR A 428 20.89 3.90 -5.08
CA TYR A 428 19.86 3.47 -6.02
C TYR A 428 18.77 2.55 -5.40
N SER A 429 19.09 1.82 -4.33
CA SER A 429 18.14 0.93 -3.63
C SER A 429 17.13 1.69 -2.75
N THR A 430 17.51 2.87 -2.25
CA THR A 430 16.69 3.74 -1.38
C THR A 430 16.18 4.99 -2.09
N SER A 431 16.50 5.16 -3.37
CA SER A 431 16.20 6.34 -4.17
C SER A 431 14.68 6.57 -4.36
N LYS A 432 14.17 7.72 -3.91
CA LYS A 432 12.90 8.33 -4.38
C LYS A 432 13.25 9.44 -5.38
N THR A 433 13.95 9.09 -6.46
CA THR A 433 14.66 10.01 -7.39
C THR A 433 13.81 11.17 -7.89
N MET A 434 14.43 12.33 -8.13
CA MET A 434 13.86 13.40 -8.95
C MET A 434 14.28 13.17 -10.41
N HIS A 435 13.42 12.56 -11.22
CA HIS A 435 13.77 12.04 -12.55
C HIS A 435 13.28 12.93 -13.72
N ASN A 436 12.65 14.08 -13.43
CA ASN A 436 12.23 15.07 -14.43
C ASN A 436 13.42 15.60 -15.26
N LYS A 437 13.10 16.03 -16.48
CA LYS A 437 14.04 16.50 -17.49
C LYS A 437 13.40 17.64 -18.29
N TYR A 438 12.90 18.65 -17.58
CA TYR A 438 12.25 19.80 -18.19
C TYR A 438 12.80 21.14 -17.70
N ALA A 439 12.61 22.15 -18.53
CA ALA A 439 12.84 23.54 -18.21
C ALA A 439 11.68 24.40 -18.72
N ILE A 440 11.32 25.43 -17.94
CA ILE A 440 10.28 26.40 -18.23
C ILE A 440 10.93 27.78 -18.31
N PHE A 441 10.61 28.52 -19.37
CA PHE A 441 11.12 29.86 -19.65
C PHE A 441 9.94 30.83 -19.66
N ASP A 442 10.00 31.85 -18.82
CA ASP A 442 9.00 32.93 -18.64
C ASP A 442 7.54 32.46 -18.43
N ASP A 443 7.35 31.24 -17.93
CA ASP A 443 6.05 30.58 -17.81
C ASP A 443 5.27 30.54 -19.15
N LYS A 444 6.04 30.46 -20.25
CA LYS A 444 5.60 30.51 -21.65
C LYS A 444 6.14 29.38 -22.52
N VAL A 445 7.40 28.99 -22.36
CA VAL A 445 8.02 27.95 -23.20
C VAL A 445 8.45 26.79 -22.32
N VAL A 446 8.08 25.57 -22.69
CA VAL A 446 8.50 24.35 -22.02
C VAL A 446 9.42 23.56 -22.95
N SER A 447 10.53 23.07 -22.39
CA SER A 447 11.37 22.05 -23.01
C SER A 447 11.32 20.77 -22.18
N ILE A 448 11.11 19.61 -22.80
CA ILE A 448 10.95 18.30 -22.14
C ILE A 448 11.48 17.17 -23.05
N GLY A 449 12.00 16.09 -22.46
CA GLY A 449 12.17 14.84 -23.19
C GLY A 449 12.89 13.78 -22.37
N SER A 450 13.66 12.93 -23.06
CA SER A 450 14.54 11.96 -22.39
C SER A 450 15.90 12.55 -21.98
N TYR A 451 16.26 13.72 -22.53
CA TYR A 451 17.57 14.35 -22.41
C TYR A 451 17.96 14.71 -20.97
N ASN A 452 19.01 14.08 -20.45
CA ASN A 452 19.69 14.58 -19.26
C ASN A 452 20.65 15.71 -19.67
N TYR A 453 20.58 16.88 -19.03
CA TYR A 453 21.44 18.03 -19.31
C TYR A 453 22.91 17.73 -18.98
N SER A 454 23.63 17.09 -19.91
CA SER A 454 25.00 16.61 -19.73
C SER A 454 25.71 16.33 -21.06
N TYR A 455 27.03 16.56 -21.09
CA TYR A 455 27.87 16.21 -22.24
C TYR A 455 27.84 14.70 -22.58
N ASN A 456 27.54 13.82 -21.62
CA ASN A 456 27.40 12.39 -21.92
C ASN A 456 26.16 12.11 -22.80
N SER A 457 25.02 12.75 -22.50
CA SER A 457 23.79 12.60 -23.29
C SER A 457 23.98 13.11 -24.72
N GLU A 458 24.70 14.22 -24.92
CA GLU A 458 25.03 14.74 -26.26
C GLU A 458 25.92 13.81 -27.10
N THR A 459 26.74 12.96 -26.45
CA THR A 459 27.89 12.33 -27.11
C THR A 459 27.88 10.80 -27.12
N ASN A 460 27.15 10.16 -26.19
CA ASN A 460 27.07 8.70 -26.06
C ASN A 460 25.64 8.14 -26.04
N CYS A 461 24.60 8.98 -25.98
CA CYS A 461 23.21 8.56 -25.86
C CYS A 461 22.35 9.03 -27.04
N MET A 462 21.39 8.21 -27.45
CA MET A 462 20.27 8.65 -28.28
C MET A 462 19.19 9.21 -27.36
N GLU A 463 18.86 10.49 -27.55
CA GLU A 463 17.99 11.29 -26.70
C GLU A 463 17.05 12.14 -27.57
N ASN A 464 15.96 12.62 -26.98
CA ASN A 464 15.05 13.60 -27.57
C ASN A 464 14.79 14.79 -26.63
N LEU A 465 14.48 15.92 -27.25
CA LEU A 465 14.02 17.16 -26.63
C LEU A 465 12.89 17.76 -27.50
N LEU A 466 11.69 17.82 -26.95
CA LEU A 466 10.55 18.57 -27.45
C LEU A 466 10.57 19.96 -26.81
N VAL A 467 10.32 21.01 -27.59
CA VAL A 467 10.06 22.37 -27.13
C VAL A 467 8.73 22.83 -27.71
N PHE A 468 7.88 23.45 -26.90
CA PHE A 468 6.62 24.06 -27.32
C PHE A 468 6.32 25.31 -26.49
N ASN A 469 5.53 26.21 -27.07
CA ASN A 469 5.12 27.46 -26.42
C ASN A 469 3.65 27.44 -25.93
N ARG A 470 3.30 28.44 -25.13
CA ARG A 470 1.98 28.64 -24.52
C ARG A 470 0.91 29.08 -25.52
N ASP A 471 1.28 29.50 -26.72
CA ASP A 471 0.33 29.97 -27.73
C ASP A 471 -0.35 28.78 -28.43
N ILE A 472 0.33 27.63 -28.53
CA ILE A 472 -0.22 26.36 -29.05
C ILE A 472 -0.61 25.34 -27.98
N ALA A 473 -0.06 25.45 -26.76
CA ALA A 473 -0.31 24.51 -25.66
C ALA A 473 -0.48 25.22 -24.30
N PRO A 474 -1.41 26.20 -24.18
CA PRO A 474 -1.53 27.05 -22.99
C PRO A 474 -1.72 26.27 -21.69
N ILE A 475 -2.38 25.12 -21.74
CA ILE A 475 -2.82 24.38 -20.55
C ILE A 475 -1.77 23.37 -20.12
N THR A 476 -1.16 22.67 -21.06
CA THR A 476 0.04 21.85 -20.85
C THR A 476 1.17 22.69 -20.24
N VAL A 477 1.43 23.91 -20.75
CA VAL A 477 2.42 24.82 -20.15
C VAL A 477 2.04 25.21 -18.72
N GLY A 478 0.76 25.52 -18.45
CA GLY A 478 0.26 25.79 -17.10
C GLY A 478 0.51 24.64 -16.13
N GLN A 479 0.18 23.40 -16.54
CA GLN A 479 0.39 22.20 -15.74
C GLN A 479 1.87 21.93 -15.44
N TYR A 480 2.80 22.31 -16.33
CA TYR A 480 4.24 22.29 -16.05
C TYR A 480 4.65 23.31 -14.97
N VAL A 481 4.10 24.53 -15.00
CA VAL A 481 4.36 25.55 -13.97
C VAL A 481 3.84 25.09 -12.61
N ASP A 482 2.60 24.59 -12.56
CA ASP A 482 1.99 24.06 -11.33
C ASP A 482 2.77 22.85 -10.79
N ASN A 483 3.20 21.94 -11.66
CA ASN A 483 4.06 20.83 -11.27
C ASN A 483 5.39 21.31 -10.68
N PHE A 484 6.00 22.35 -11.26
CA PHE A 484 7.24 22.90 -10.75
C PHE A 484 7.08 23.46 -9.34
N GLU A 485 6.05 24.28 -9.09
CA GLU A 485 5.79 24.84 -7.75
C GLU A 485 5.45 23.75 -6.71
N GLN A 486 4.72 22.70 -7.11
CA GLN A 486 4.48 21.54 -6.24
C GLN A 486 5.77 20.81 -5.87
N ILE A 487 6.63 20.47 -6.84
CA ILE A 487 7.88 19.75 -6.53
C ILE A 487 8.88 20.64 -5.79
N TRP A 488 8.90 21.95 -6.08
CA TRP A 488 9.70 22.95 -5.39
C TRP A 488 9.41 23.02 -3.90
N ASN A 489 8.16 22.80 -3.48
CA ASN A 489 7.70 22.85 -2.08
C ASN A 489 7.50 21.48 -1.42
N THR A 490 7.91 20.37 -2.07
CA THR A 490 7.84 18.99 -1.55
C THR A 490 8.28 18.90 -0.09
N GLY A 491 7.41 18.45 0.81
CA GLY A 491 7.75 18.17 2.22
C GLY A 491 8.00 19.42 3.08
N ARG A 492 7.80 20.63 2.54
CA ARG A 492 7.97 21.90 3.26
C ARG A 492 6.66 22.35 3.90
N GLU A 493 5.57 22.31 3.14
CA GLU A 493 4.21 22.61 3.61
C GLU A 493 3.75 21.57 4.64
N GLU A 494 4.17 20.32 4.46
CA GLU A 494 3.94 19.21 5.38
C GLU A 494 4.83 19.23 6.64
N ASN A 495 5.67 20.27 6.82
CA ASN A 495 6.58 20.48 7.94
C ASN A 495 7.62 19.36 8.22
N TYR A 496 7.78 18.38 7.31
CA TYR A 496 8.59 17.17 7.52
C TYR A 496 10.03 17.44 7.98
N TYR A 497 10.62 18.57 7.60
CA TYR A 497 11.96 18.97 8.00
C TYR A 497 12.07 19.22 9.51
N ASN A 498 11.13 19.99 10.06
CA ASN A 498 11.14 20.36 11.48
C ASN A 498 10.72 19.18 12.36
N ASP A 499 9.78 18.36 11.88
CA ASP A 499 9.37 17.12 12.55
C ASP A 499 10.54 16.14 12.65
N LEU A 500 11.30 15.94 11.56
CA LEU A 500 12.52 15.14 11.53
C LEU A 500 13.60 15.70 12.49
N LEU A 501 13.84 17.01 12.47
CA LEU A 501 14.80 17.65 13.37
C LEU A 501 14.40 17.50 14.85
N THR A 502 13.11 17.64 15.16
CA THR A 502 12.57 17.46 16.52
C THR A 502 12.77 16.02 16.98
N TYR A 503 12.42 15.06 16.12
CA TYR A 503 12.60 13.64 16.37
C TYR A 503 14.08 13.26 16.59
N LEU A 504 15.01 13.78 15.77
CA LEU A 504 16.46 13.53 15.93
C LEU A 504 17.05 14.05 17.25
N ASN A 505 16.43 15.07 17.86
CA ASN A 505 16.84 15.62 19.16
C ASN A 505 16.16 14.92 20.35
N SER A 506 15.23 14.01 20.12
CA SER A 506 14.47 13.31 21.16
C SER A 506 15.26 12.20 21.87
N SER A 507 14.65 11.60 22.89
CA SER A 507 15.14 10.39 23.57
C SER A 507 15.02 9.12 22.72
N ASN A 508 14.32 9.13 21.58
CA ASN A 508 14.07 7.94 20.77
C ASN A 508 15.38 7.26 20.33
N ARG A 509 15.42 5.94 20.44
CA ARG A 509 16.60 5.11 20.13
C ARG A 509 16.82 4.96 18.62
N TYR A 510 15.80 5.12 17.78
CA TYR A 510 15.91 4.88 16.34
C TYR A 510 16.18 6.18 15.57
N ILE A 511 17.22 6.21 14.75
CA ILE A 511 17.66 7.38 13.97
C ILE A 511 17.43 7.14 12.47
N PRO A 512 16.50 7.85 11.80
CA PRO A 512 16.23 7.67 10.37
C PRO A 512 17.42 8.04 9.48
N LEU A 513 17.68 7.20 8.45
CA LEU A 513 18.71 7.41 7.42
C LEU A 513 18.14 7.47 6.00
N VAL A 514 16.93 6.96 5.77
CA VAL A 514 16.00 7.38 4.71
C VAL A 514 14.96 8.30 5.37
N TYR A 515 14.19 9.10 4.63
CA TYR A 515 13.05 9.88 5.13
C TYR A 515 12.07 10.27 4.00
N HIS A 516 10.91 10.82 4.35
CA HIS A 516 9.99 11.40 3.37
C HIS A 516 10.74 12.46 2.54
N PRO A 517 10.58 12.53 1.20
CA PRO A 517 11.31 13.49 0.38
C PRO A 517 10.97 14.94 0.75
N ILE A 518 12.01 15.77 0.92
CA ILE A 518 11.95 17.19 1.26
C ILE A 518 12.76 17.99 0.25
N ALA A 519 12.21 19.10 -0.26
CA ALA A 519 12.92 20.06 -1.09
C ALA A 519 13.77 21.00 -0.21
N LEU A 520 15.07 20.72 -0.10
CA LEU A 520 16.00 21.46 0.76
C LEU A 520 16.99 22.31 -0.03
N THR A 521 17.34 23.47 0.52
CA THR A 521 18.54 24.23 0.11
C THR A 521 19.82 23.49 0.49
N ALA A 522 20.96 23.94 -0.03
CA ALA A 522 22.28 23.41 0.34
C ALA A 522 22.52 23.45 1.87
N ASP A 523 22.22 24.58 2.51
CA ASP A 523 22.46 24.80 3.95
C ASP A 523 21.55 23.94 4.82
N GLU A 524 20.25 23.86 4.49
CA GLU A 524 19.29 23.01 5.20
C GLU A 524 19.70 21.52 5.14
N TYR A 525 20.21 21.07 3.99
CA TYR A 525 20.69 19.69 3.80
C TYR A 525 22.00 19.42 4.54
N VAL A 526 22.95 20.37 4.55
CA VAL A 526 24.18 20.31 5.36
C VAL A 526 23.83 20.20 6.84
N TYR A 527 22.94 21.06 7.33
CA TYR A 527 22.49 21.06 8.71
C TYR A 527 21.81 19.74 9.10
N LEU A 528 20.92 19.21 8.26
CA LEU A 528 20.29 17.91 8.48
C LEU A 528 21.32 16.77 8.53
N LYS A 529 22.31 16.77 7.62
CA LYS A 529 23.42 15.79 7.67
C LYS A 529 24.22 15.87 8.96
N GLN A 530 24.54 17.07 9.43
CA GLN A 530 25.24 17.27 10.71
C GLN A 530 24.41 16.75 11.90
N ARG A 531 23.09 16.99 11.90
CA ARG A 531 22.17 16.51 12.94
C ARG A 531 22.06 14.99 12.97
N VAL A 532 21.88 14.35 11.80
CA VAL A 532 21.87 12.88 11.67
C VAL A 532 23.22 12.28 12.10
N ALA A 533 24.34 12.84 11.66
CA ALA A 533 25.67 12.35 12.02
C ALA A 533 26.00 12.52 13.52
N ARG A 534 25.49 13.58 14.16
CA ARG A 534 25.60 13.78 15.61
C ARG A 534 24.76 12.78 16.41
N ALA A 535 23.58 12.43 15.91
CA ALA A 535 22.73 11.40 16.51
C ALA A 535 23.24 9.97 16.26
N CYS A 536 24.03 9.76 15.19
CA CYS A 536 24.54 8.47 14.76
C CYS A 536 26.05 8.52 14.39
N PRO A 537 26.97 8.50 15.39
CA PRO A 537 28.41 8.54 15.14
C PRO A 537 28.95 7.39 14.29
N ALA A 538 28.28 6.22 14.28
CA ALA A 538 28.68 5.07 13.46
C ALA A 538 28.62 5.32 11.95
N LEU A 539 28.05 6.43 11.47
CA LEU A 539 28.11 6.80 10.03
C LEU A 539 29.53 7.09 9.55
N TYR A 540 30.48 7.33 10.46
CA TYR A 540 31.91 7.50 10.16
C TYR A 540 32.70 6.19 10.15
N ASP A 541 32.09 5.08 10.57
CA ASP A 541 32.71 3.77 10.62
C ASP A 541 33.03 3.23 9.20
N PRO A 542 34.21 2.59 8.97
CA PRO A 542 34.56 2.00 7.68
C PRO A 542 33.52 1.03 7.11
N TYR A 543 32.88 0.22 7.95
CA TYR A 543 31.83 -0.72 7.56
C TYR A 543 30.61 0.05 7.05
N PHE A 544 30.13 1.05 7.78
CA PHE A 544 28.97 1.87 7.39
C PHE A 544 29.26 2.73 6.15
N LYS A 545 30.50 3.19 5.99
CA LYS A 545 30.91 3.94 4.78
C LYS A 545 30.70 3.10 3.50
N LYS A 546 30.93 1.79 3.57
CA LYS A 546 30.73 0.80 2.49
C LYS A 546 29.28 0.30 2.42
N ASN A 547 28.70 -0.09 3.55
CA ASN A 547 27.46 -0.86 3.65
C ASN A 547 26.24 -0.04 4.11
N GLY A 548 26.38 1.25 4.42
CA GLY A 548 25.32 2.12 4.94
C GLY A 548 24.09 2.27 4.05
N HIS A 549 24.16 1.84 2.79
CA HIS A 549 23.01 1.76 1.88
C HIS A 549 22.06 0.59 2.20
N LEU A 550 22.49 -0.36 3.02
CA LEU A 550 21.66 -1.42 3.60
C LEU A 550 20.86 -0.94 4.83
N TYR A 551 21.11 0.30 5.27
CA TYR A 551 20.53 0.90 6.46
C TYR A 551 19.53 1.99 6.05
N THR A 552 18.28 1.88 6.47
CA THR A 552 17.29 2.97 6.36
C THR A 552 17.09 3.71 7.68
N ALA A 553 17.75 3.24 8.74
CA ALA A 553 17.91 3.90 10.02
C ALA A 553 19.18 3.41 10.73
N TYR A 554 19.38 3.84 11.97
CA TYR A 554 20.38 3.33 12.90
C TYR A 554 19.82 3.23 14.33
N LEU A 555 20.32 2.30 15.14
CA LEU A 555 19.98 2.20 16.56
C LEU A 555 21.01 2.97 17.41
N LYS A 556 20.61 4.13 17.93
CA LYS A 556 21.39 4.98 18.86
C LYS A 556 21.87 4.15 20.05
N GLY A 557 23.15 4.28 20.39
CA GLY A 557 23.72 3.65 21.57
C GLY A 557 24.27 2.23 21.39
N ILE A 558 24.45 1.74 20.16
CA ILE A 558 25.14 0.46 19.92
C ILE A 558 26.62 0.64 19.60
N ASN A 559 27.45 -0.23 20.17
CA ASN A 559 28.82 -0.46 19.75
C ASN A 559 28.87 -1.69 18.85
N LEU A 560 29.70 -1.64 17.82
CA LEU A 560 29.86 -2.69 16.83
C LEU A 560 31.35 -3.07 16.75
N THR A 561 31.62 -4.37 16.80
CA THR A 561 32.95 -4.94 16.51
C THR A 561 32.87 -5.70 15.21
N TYR A 562 33.98 -5.76 14.48
CA TYR A 562 34.08 -6.37 13.16
C TYR A 562 35.12 -7.48 13.11
N ASN A 563 35.17 -8.20 12.00
CA ASN A 563 36.31 -9.03 11.64
C ASN A 563 37.52 -8.18 11.18
N GLU A 564 38.70 -8.78 11.08
CA GLU A 564 39.99 -8.10 10.85
C GLU A 564 40.02 -7.17 9.62
N ASN A 565 39.18 -7.43 8.61
CA ASN A 565 39.10 -6.65 7.37
C ASN A 565 37.86 -5.72 7.31
N ASN A 566 37.19 -5.48 8.44
CA ASN A 566 36.01 -4.61 8.59
C ASN A 566 34.89 -4.90 7.58
N SER A 567 34.67 -6.19 7.26
CA SER A 567 33.72 -6.65 6.24
C SER A 567 32.45 -7.29 6.79
N LEU A 568 32.48 -7.77 8.05
CA LEU A 568 31.37 -8.40 8.77
C LEU A 568 31.35 -7.92 10.23
N ILE A 569 30.16 -7.86 10.85
CA ILE A 569 29.97 -7.48 12.25
C ILE A 569 30.06 -8.73 13.13
N THR A 570 31.03 -8.80 14.04
CA THR A 570 31.27 -9.94 14.93
C THR A 570 30.64 -9.79 16.31
N LYS A 571 30.43 -8.55 16.78
CA LYS A 571 29.77 -8.24 18.06
C LYS A 571 28.88 -6.99 17.90
N MET A 572 27.74 -6.99 18.57
CA MET A 572 26.87 -5.83 18.76
C MET A 572 26.50 -5.72 20.24
N GLU A 573 26.69 -4.54 20.83
CA GLU A 573 26.52 -4.32 22.27
C GLU A 573 25.78 -3.01 22.51
N ASP A 574 24.71 -3.05 23.29
CA ASP A 574 24.02 -1.85 23.75
C ASP A 574 24.80 -1.24 24.92
N TYR A 575 25.49 -0.12 24.69
CA TYR A 575 26.23 0.59 25.74
C TYR A 575 25.42 1.73 26.36
N PHE A 576 24.20 2.00 25.88
CA PHE A 576 23.39 3.12 26.36
C PHE A 576 22.73 2.81 27.69
N ASP A 577 22.10 1.64 27.77
CA ASP A 577 21.43 1.11 28.96
C ASP A 577 21.78 -0.35 29.26
N GLY A 578 22.76 -0.94 28.55
CA GLY A 578 23.28 -2.28 28.84
C GLY A 578 22.31 -3.41 28.51
N GLN A 579 21.23 -3.13 27.79
CA GLN A 579 20.10 -4.06 27.64
C GLN A 579 20.46 -5.36 26.93
N PHE A 580 21.42 -5.33 25.99
CA PHE A 580 21.81 -6.55 25.28
C PHE A 580 23.22 -6.58 24.67
N LEU A 581 23.61 -7.81 24.35
CA LEU A 581 24.82 -8.22 23.65
C LEU A 581 24.47 -9.32 22.62
N ILE A 582 25.00 -9.21 21.41
CA ILE A 582 24.98 -10.24 20.37
C ILE A 582 26.41 -10.51 19.90
N ASN A 583 26.80 -11.79 19.83
CA ASN A 583 28.02 -12.24 19.15
C ASN A 583 27.64 -13.04 17.89
N TYR A 584 28.44 -12.94 16.83
CA TYR A 584 28.25 -13.64 15.55
C TYR A 584 29.50 -14.43 15.16
N GLN A 585 29.28 -15.62 14.58
CA GLN A 585 30.30 -16.48 13.97
C GLN A 585 29.91 -16.78 12.52
N TYR A 586 30.90 -16.85 11.64
CA TYR A 586 30.70 -16.94 10.19
C TYR A 586 31.56 -18.03 9.57
N ASN A 587 31.03 -18.70 8.55
CA ASN A 587 31.81 -19.62 7.71
C ASN A 587 32.77 -18.87 6.78
N ALA A 588 33.59 -19.63 6.04
CA ALA A 588 34.54 -19.10 5.07
C ALA A 588 33.88 -18.31 3.90
N THR A 589 32.59 -18.50 3.62
CA THR A 589 31.84 -17.74 2.59
C THR A 589 31.09 -16.52 3.15
N GLY A 590 31.25 -16.23 4.44
CA GLY A 590 30.66 -15.06 5.12
C GLY A 590 29.19 -15.22 5.53
N GLN A 591 28.67 -16.45 5.52
CA GLN A 591 27.34 -16.79 6.03
C GLN A 591 27.40 -17.02 7.56
N VAL A 592 26.37 -16.62 8.30
CA VAL A 592 26.32 -16.83 9.77
C VAL A 592 26.21 -18.32 10.06
N GLU A 593 27.20 -18.88 10.75
CA GLU A 593 27.18 -20.25 11.30
C GLU A 593 26.57 -20.29 12.69
N ALA A 594 26.86 -19.29 13.53
CA ALA A 594 26.24 -19.19 14.84
C ALA A 594 26.03 -17.74 15.28
N SER A 595 25.04 -17.53 16.14
CA SER A 595 24.95 -16.32 16.95
C SER A 595 24.63 -16.65 18.40
N GLN A 596 25.02 -15.75 19.30
CA GLN A 596 24.75 -15.83 20.72
C GLN A 596 24.21 -14.49 21.20
N PHE A 597 23.07 -14.54 21.85
CA PHE A 597 22.37 -13.41 22.42
C PHE A 597 22.40 -13.47 23.94
N ARG A 598 22.59 -12.31 24.58
CA ARG A 598 22.47 -12.13 26.02
C ARG A 598 21.85 -10.77 26.33
N SER A 599 21.03 -10.71 27.37
CA SER A 599 20.43 -9.47 27.87
C SER A 599 20.78 -9.16 29.33
N SER A 600 20.44 -7.94 29.76
CA SER A 600 20.66 -7.39 31.11
C SER A 600 19.99 -8.22 32.22
N ASP A 601 18.81 -8.77 31.95
CA ASP A 601 18.03 -9.68 32.78
C ASP A 601 18.46 -11.16 32.69
N SER A 602 19.63 -11.42 32.09
CA SER A 602 20.27 -12.74 32.00
C SER A 602 19.53 -13.78 31.13
N LEU A 603 18.65 -13.38 30.22
CA LEU A 603 18.25 -14.26 29.11
C LEU A 603 19.48 -14.56 28.24
N ASN A 604 19.61 -15.81 27.80
CA ASN A 604 20.70 -16.27 26.95
C ASN A 604 20.13 -17.20 25.89
N TYR A 605 20.33 -16.85 24.61
CA TYR A 605 19.85 -17.63 23.47
C TYR A 605 21.01 -17.86 22.50
N SER A 606 21.16 -19.09 22.01
CA SER A 606 22.07 -19.43 20.92
C SER A 606 21.29 -19.70 19.63
N TYR A 607 22.01 -19.75 18.52
CA TYR A 607 21.46 -20.12 17.23
C TYR A 607 22.61 -20.69 16.39
N VAL A 608 22.40 -21.81 15.69
CA VAL A 608 23.40 -22.46 14.83
C VAL A 608 22.78 -22.86 13.50
N ASN A 609 23.49 -22.63 12.40
CA ASN A 609 23.19 -23.10 11.05
C ASN A 609 24.19 -24.17 10.61
N THR A 610 23.76 -25.10 9.77
CA THR A 610 24.65 -25.95 8.98
C THR A 610 24.37 -25.79 7.49
N TYR A 611 25.43 -25.80 6.67
CA TYR A 611 25.37 -25.54 5.23
C TYR A 611 26.04 -26.66 4.42
N ASP A 612 25.51 -26.91 3.23
CA ASP A 612 26.06 -27.74 2.16
C ASP A 612 26.07 -26.93 0.86
N ASN A 613 27.26 -26.68 0.29
CA ASN A 613 27.43 -25.90 -0.95
C ASN A 613 26.64 -24.57 -0.93
N ASP A 614 26.91 -23.73 0.08
CA ASP A 614 26.23 -22.46 0.40
C ASP A 614 24.70 -22.54 0.66
N ARG A 615 24.08 -23.72 0.60
CA ARG A 615 22.66 -23.95 0.95
C ARG A 615 22.56 -24.37 2.40
N ARG A 616 21.71 -23.72 3.20
CA ARG A 616 21.42 -24.18 4.57
C ARG A 616 20.67 -25.50 4.54
N VAL A 617 21.22 -26.51 5.21
CA VAL A 617 20.67 -27.88 5.34
C VAL A 617 20.27 -28.22 6.78
N GLY A 618 20.61 -27.38 7.75
CA GLY A 618 20.15 -27.53 9.12
C GLY A 618 20.17 -26.26 9.93
N ILE A 619 19.41 -26.28 11.01
CA ILE A 619 19.24 -25.23 12.00
C ILE A 619 19.11 -25.86 13.37
N GLU A 620 19.76 -25.28 14.37
CA GLU A 620 19.63 -25.66 15.77
C GLU A 620 19.44 -24.39 16.63
N THR A 621 18.43 -24.43 17.47
CA THR A 621 18.06 -23.38 18.43
C THR A 621 17.90 -24.02 19.81
N PRO A 622 17.79 -23.25 20.92
CA PRO A 622 17.44 -23.74 22.25
C PRO A 622 16.09 -24.45 22.37
N ILE A 623 15.39 -24.67 21.25
CA ILE A 623 13.96 -24.95 21.20
C ILE A 623 13.64 -26.07 20.21
N PHE A 624 14.19 -25.98 19.00
CA PHE A 624 14.03 -27.00 17.97
C PHE A 624 15.33 -27.16 17.18
N LYS A 625 15.47 -28.35 16.59
CA LYS A 625 16.50 -28.68 15.61
C LYS A 625 15.81 -29.20 14.37
N ALA A 626 16.07 -28.60 13.21
CA ALA A 626 15.52 -29.06 11.95
C ALA A 626 16.60 -29.36 10.91
N SER A 627 16.40 -30.42 10.14
CA SER A 627 17.19 -30.77 8.96
C SER A 627 16.35 -30.61 7.68
N ILE A 628 17.01 -30.28 6.58
CA ILE A 628 16.40 -30.00 5.29
C ILE A 628 17.20 -30.71 4.20
N SER A 629 16.52 -31.52 3.38
CA SER A 629 17.10 -32.15 2.19
C SER A 629 16.54 -31.53 0.90
N PHE A 630 17.35 -31.57 -0.16
CA PHE A 630 17.02 -31.00 -1.46
C PHE A 630 17.22 -32.04 -2.57
N ASN A 631 16.29 -32.09 -3.51
CA ASN A 631 16.45 -32.78 -4.80
C ASN A 631 16.66 -31.71 -5.88
N GLY A 632 17.91 -31.54 -6.31
CA GLY A 632 18.32 -30.42 -7.16
C GLY A 632 18.01 -29.06 -6.52
N ASN A 633 17.14 -28.29 -7.17
CA ASN A 633 16.62 -26.99 -6.70
C ASN A 633 15.19 -27.10 -6.14
N LYS A 634 14.78 -28.23 -5.57
CA LYS A 634 13.49 -28.40 -4.90
C LYS A 634 13.71 -28.95 -3.49
N VAL A 635 12.91 -28.51 -2.52
CA VAL A 635 12.89 -29.13 -1.18
C VAL A 635 12.36 -30.55 -1.33
N HIS A 636 13.02 -31.51 -0.69
CA HIS A 636 12.62 -32.91 -0.73
C HIS A 636 12.08 -33.38 0.62
N THR A 637 12.79 -33.09 1.72
CA THR A 637 12.33 -33.41 3.08
C THR A 637 12.69 -32.32 4.10
N VAL A 638 11.87 -32.20 5.14
CA VAL A 638 12.10 -31.39 6.34
C VAL A 638 11.74 -32.25 7.56
N ASN A 639 12.64 -32.35 8.53
CA ASN A 639 12.40 -33.08 9.77
C ASN A 639 12.80 -32.20 10.96
N ALA A 640 11.90 -32.05 11.93
CA ALA A 640 12.10 -31.26 13.15
C ALA A 640 11.83 -32.07 14.44
N GLY A 641 11.88 -33.41 14.37
CA GLY A 641 11.71 -34.32 15.50
C GLY A 641 10.38 -35.08 15.55
N GLN A 642 9.33 -34.62 14.85
CA GLN A 642 8.03 -35.32 14.78
C GLN A 642 7.94 -36.41 13.70
N GLY A 643 9.05 -36.71 13.04
CA GLY A 643 9.08 -37.45 11.79
C GLY A 643 9.29 -36.53 10.60
N GLU A 644 9.25 -37.12 9.41
CA GLU A 644 9.61 -36.45 8.16
C GLU A 644 8.39 -35.91 7.42
N TYR A 645 8.45 -34.63 7.07
CA TYR A 645 7.59 -34.01 6.07
C TYR A 645 8.31 -34.06 4.72
N SER A 646 7.63 -34.49 3.66
CA SER A 646 8.29 -34.71 2.37
C SER A 646 7.47 -34.23 1.18
N TRP A 647 8.18 -34.01 0.07
CA TRP A 647 7.62 -33.55 -1.20
C TRP A 647 8.01 -34.47 -2.34
N THR A 648 7.00 -34.94 -3.06
CA THR A 648 7.14 -35.80 -4.24
C THR A 648 6.75 -35.01 -5.50
N TYR A 649 7.58 -35.12 -6.54
CA TYR A 649 7.39 -34.48 -7.84
C TYR A 649 7.30 -35.57 -8.92
N PRO A 650 6.10 -36.02 -9.31
CA PRO A 650 5.96 -37.16 -10.20
C PRO A 650 6.61 -36.94 -11.57
N LEU A 651 7.40 -37.91 -12.04
CA LEU A 651 8.07 -37.86 -13.34
C LEU A 651 7.04 -37.74 -14.47
N GLY A 652 7.30 -36.85 -15.43
CA GLY A 652 6.38 -36.55 -16.53
C GLY A 652 5.18 -35.67 -16.15
N GLN A 653 5.05 -35.26 -14.87
CA GLN A 653 4.02 -34.32 -14.40
C GLN A 653 4.68 -33.19 -13.60
N GLU A 654 5.56 -32.41 -14.22
CA GLU A 654 6.34 -31.37 -13.50
C GLU A 654 5.48 -30.31 -12.80
N SER A 655 4.24 -30.13 -13.25
CA SER A 655 3.25 -29.24 -12.64
C SER A 655 2.42 -29.89 -11.53
N LYS A 656 2.64 -31.17 -11.19
CA LYS A 656 2.04 -31.81 -10.02
C LYS A 656 3.03 -31.86 -8.86
N GLN A 657 2.56 -31.57 -7.65
CA GLN A 657 3.32 -31.72 -6.41
C GLN A 657 2.46 -32.43 -5.37
N VAL A 658 3.07 -33.34 -4.62
CA VAL A 658 2.42 -34.05 -3.51
C VAL A 658 3.20 -33.76 -2.24
N TYR A 659 2.48 -33.36 -1.20
CA TYR A 659 2.99 -33.08 0.14
C TYR A 659 2.52 -34.18 1.10
N HIS A 660 3.48 -34.73 1.83
CA HIS A 660 3.28 -35.79 2.81
C HIS A 660 3.62 -35.26 4.20
N ILE A 661 2.84 -35.65 5.20
CA ILE A 661 3.11 -35.33 6.62
C ILE A 661 3.45 -36.64 7.37
N PRO A 662 4.06 -36.57 8.57
CA PRO A 662 4.40 -37.76 9.35
C PRO A 662 3.21 -38.71 9.53
N ASN A 663 3.41 -39.97 9.13
CA ASN A 663 2.42 -41.04 9.16
C ASN A 663 1.15 -40.84 8.30
N GLN A 664 1.15 -39.89 7.34
CA GLN A 664 0.06 -39.70 6.39
C GLN A 664 0.59 -39.29 5.00
N PRO A 665 0.70 -40.23 4.05
CA PRO A 665 1.01 -39.91 2.66
C PRO A 665 -0.15 -39.16 1.99
N ASP A 666 0.15 -38.50 0.88
CA ASP A 666 -0.82 -37.82 0.00
C ASP A 666 -1.74 -36.84 0.73
N HIS A 667 -1.25 -36.23 1.81
CA HIS A 667 -2.00 -35.30 2.65
C HIS A 667 -2.51 -34.09 1.86
N LEU A 668 -1.72 -33.60 0.89
CA LEU A 668 -2.15 -32.58 -0.05
C LEU A 668 -1.53 -32.82 -1.43
N GLN A 669 -2.32 -32.64 -2.48
CA GLN A 669 -1.84 -32.62 -3.87
C GLN A 669 -2.18 -31.29 -4.51
N THR A 670 -1.23 -30.71 -5.25
CA THR A 670 -1.45 -29.49 -6.04
C THR A 670 -1.05 -29.70 -7.49
N ILE A 671 -1.80 -29.07 -8.39
CA ILE A 671 -1.60 -29.11 -9.83
C ILE A 671 -1.55 -27.67 -10.33
N TRP A 672 -0.58 -27.38 -11.19
CA TRP A 672 -0.29 -26.04 -11.70
C TRP A 672 -0.42 -26.00 -13.23
N ASN A 673 -0.59 -24.82 -13.80
CA ASN A 673 -0.50 -24.61 -15.25
C ASN A 673 0.91 -24.14 -15.68
N GLU A 674 1.11 -23.98 -16.97
CA GLU A 674 2.31 -23.47 -17.62
C GLU A 674 2.74 -22.06 -17.15
N TRP A 675 1.79 -21.23 -16.67
CA TRP A 675 2.09 -19.92 -16.06
C TRP A 675 2.51 -20.02 -14.57
N SER A 676 2.66 -21.23 -14.03
CA SER A 676 2.86 -21.48 -12.59
C SER A 676 1.73 -20.92 -11.70
N PHE A 677 0.49 -20.91 -12.20
CA PHE A 677 -0.72 -20.59 -11.41
C PHE A 677 -1.42 -21.89 -10.95
N PRO A 678 -2.10 -21.89 -9.79
CA PRO A 678 -2.77 -23.08 -9.27
C PRO A 678 -3.94 -23.48 -10.17
N LYS A 679 -4.04 -24.74 -10.56
CA LYS A 679 -5.10 -25.29 -11.41
C LYS A 679 -6.05 -26.19 -10.63
N ALA A 680 -5.50 -27.04 -9.75
CA ALA A 680 -6.30 -27.87 -8.85
C ALA A 680 -5.56 -28.16 -7.54
N LEU A 681 -6.33 -28.45 -6.51
CA LEU A 681 -5.91 -28.85 -5.17
C LEU A 681 -6.79 -30.01 -4.72
N ILE A 682 -6.17 -31.03 -4.14
CA ILE A 682 -6.85 -32.23 -3.64
C ILE A 682 -6.36 -32.46 -2.22
N ASP A 683 -7.28 -32.50 -1.25
CA ASP A 683 -6.95 -32.78 0.15
C ASP A 683 -6.92 -34.29 0.46
N ALA A 684 -6.56 -34.62 1.69
CA ALA A 684 -6.48 -36.01 2.17
C ALA A 684 -7.83 -36.75 2.27
N GLU A 685 -8.97 -36.07 2.12
CA GLU A 685 -10.29 -36.72 1.96
C GLU A 685 -10.66 -36.91 0.48
N GLY A 686 -9.81 -36.49 -0.45
CA GLY A 686 -10.07 -36.53 -1.88
C GLY A 686 -10.99 -35.41 -2.37
N ARG A 687 -11.29 -34.42 -1.53
CA ARG A 687 -12.09 -33.25 -1.94
C ARG A 687 -11.24 -32.39 -2.86
N MET A 688 -11.81 -32.01 -4.01
CA MET A 688 -11.12 -31.24 -5.03
C MET A 688 -11.61 -29.79 -5.07
N LEU A 689 -10.66 -28.90 -5.31
CA LEU A 689 -10.83 -27.47 -5.53
C LEU A 689 -10.07 -27.09 -6.80
N GLN A 690 -10.67 -26.27 -7.66
CA GLN A 690 -10.19 -26.00 -9.02
C GLN A 690 -10.27 -24.51 -9.36
N TRP A 691 -9.32 -24.04 -10.18
CA TRP A 691 -9.23 -22.68 -10.68
C TRP A 691 -9.19 -22.70 -12.21
N ASP A 692 -10.06 -21.91 -12.85
CA ASP A 692 -9.98 -21.61 -14.29
C ASP A 692 -9.52 -20.15 -14.47
N TYR A 693 -8.77 -19.88 -15.53
CA TYR A 693 -8.27 -18.53 -15.87
C TYR A 693 -8.77 -18.08 -17.24
N ASP A 694 -8.85 -16.77 -17.46
CA ASP A 694 -9.13 -16.19 -18.78
C ASP A 694 -7.86 -16.04 -19.65
N SER A 695 -8.04 -15.53 -20.87
CA SER A 695 -6.93 -15.25 -21.81
C SER A 695 -5.97 -14.14 -21.37
N HIS A 696 -6.29 -13.40 -20.31
CA HIS A 696 -5.48 -12.36 -19.69
C HIS A 696 -4.78 -12.86 -18.41
N ARG A 697 -4.92 -14.17 -18.10
CA ARG A 697 -4.42 -14.82 -16.89
C ARG A 697 -5.12 -14.35 -15.60
N ASN A 698 -6.29 -13.71 -15.69
CA ASN A 698 -7.13 -13.39 -14.53
C ASN A 698 -7.90 -14.64 -14.09
N LEU A 699 -8.15 -14.79 -12.78
CA LEU A 699 -8.99 -15.87 -12.26
C LEU A 699 -10.43 -15.70 -12.78
N SER A 700 -10.95 -16.65 -13.55
CA SER A 700 -12.32 -16.61 -14.10
C SER A 700 -13.28 -17.50 -13.31
N LYS A 701 -12.79 -18.55 -12.64
CA LYS A 701 -13.62 -19.43 -11.82
C LYS A 701 -12.83 -20.09 -10.68
N LEU A 702 -13.48 -20.25 -9.52
CA LEU A 702 -13.03 -21.05 -8.39
C LEU A 702 -14.15 -22.03 -8.00
N TYR A 703 -13.90 -23.33 -7.90
CA TYR A 703 -14.98 -24.31 -7.69
C TYR A 703 -14.54 -25.63 -7.04
N SER A 704 -15.49 -26.25 -6.33
CA SER A 704 -15.47 -27.61 -5.81
C SER A 704 -16.75 -28.34 -6.23
N ALA A 705 -17.05 -29.52 -5.68
CA ALA A 705 -18.27 -30.26 -5.98
C ALA A 705 -19.55 -29.48 -5.58
N ASP A 706 -19.53 -28.83 -4.41
CA ASP A 706 -20.73 -28.25 -3.78
C ASP A 706 -20.78 -26.70 -3.89
N PHE A 707 -19.72 -26.08 -4.41
CA PHE A 707 -19.57 -24.63 -4.42
C PHE A 707 -18.83 -24.12 -5.66
N TYR A 708 -19.22 -22.95 -6.15
CA TYR A 708 -18.44 -22.22 -7.14
C TYR A 708 -18.51 -20.71 -6.92
N ILE A 709 -17.48 -20.01 -7.42
CA ILE A 709 -17.43 -18.58 -7.64
C ILE A 709 -17.03 -18.35 -9.10
N ASN A 710 -17.88 -17.65 -9.84
CA ASN A 710 -17.56 -17.17 -11.19
C ASN A 710 -17.13 -15.70 -11.12
N TYR A 711 -16.00 -15.37 -11.72
CA TYR A 711 -15.44 -14.02 -11.78
C TYR A 711 -15.47 -13.49 -13.23
N ASN A 712 -15.83 -12.21 -13.39
CA ASN A 712 -15.92 -11.54 -14.67
C ASN A 712 -15.23 -10.17 -14.54
N HIS A 713 -14.09 -10.03 -15.20
CA HIS A 713 -13.27 -8.82 -15.21
C HIS A 713 -13.58 -8.02 -16.46
N ARG A 714 -13.96 -6.74 -16.30
CA ARG A 714 -14.23 -5.83 -17.43
C ARG A 714 -13.77 -4.43 -17.06
N ASN A 715 -12.65 -4.00 -17.62
CA ASN A 715 -12.02 -2.72 -17.32
C ASN A 715 -11.83 -2.58 -15.79
N SER A 716 -12.04 -1.40 -15.22
CA SER A 716 -11.93 -1.12 -13.78
C SER A 716 -13.11 -1.67 -12.94
N ARG A 717 -13.63 -2.85 -13.28
CA ARG A 717 -14.73 -3.54 -12.60
C ARG A 717 -14.54 -5.07 -12.51
N LEU A 718 -14.76 -5.60 -11.30
CA LEU A 718 -14.84 -7.02 -11.01
C LEU A 718 -16.26 -7.39 -10.57
N LEU A 719 -16.87 -8.35 -11.27
CA LEU A 719 -18.13 -8.98 -10.86
C LEU A 719 -17.88 -10.44 -10.46
N ALA A 720 -18.16 -10.79 -9.21
CA ALA A 720 -18.00 -12.13 -8.67
C ALA A 720 -19.35 -12.69 -8.19
N ASN A 721 -19.66 -13.96 -8.50
CA ASN A 721 -20.96 -14.59 -8.24
C ASN A 721 -20.78 -15.99 -7.65
N THR A 722 -21.41 -16.27 -6.52
CA THR A 722 -21.36 -17.56 -5.82
C THR A 722 -22.50 -18.50 -6.23
N SER A 723 -22.32 -19.81 -5.99
CA SER A 723 -23.37 -20.83 -6.17
C SER A 723 -24.59 -20.64 -5.26
N THR A 724 -24.44 -19.92 -4.14
CA THR A 724 -25.53 -19.59 -3.20
C THR A 724 -26.33 -18.34 -3.62
N GLY A 725 -26.01 -17.72 -4.75
CA GLY A 725 -26.71 -16.54 -5.26
C GLY A 725 -26.23 -15.20 -4.69
N ASN A 726 -25.19 -15.20 -3.86
CA ASN A 726 -24.51 -13.97 -3.44
C ASN A 726 -23.60 -13.43 -4.56
N GLN A 727 -23.67 -12.13 -4.80
CA GLN A 727 -22.90 -11.40 -5.80
C GLN A 727 -22.14 -10.26 -5.12
N LEU A 728 -20.89 -10.06 -5.55
CA LEU A 728 -20.06 -8.90 -5.22
C LEU A 728 -19.66 -8.19 -6.51
N ASP A 729 -19.92 -6.90 -6.59
CA ASP A 729 -19.68 -6.05 -7.74
C ASP A 729 -18.82 -4.87 -7.31
N ILE A 730 -17.54 -4.92 -7.68
CA ILE A 730 -16.51 -3.95 -7.32
C ILE A 730 -16.27 -3.07 -8.52
N GLN A 731 -16.46 -1.77 -8.37
CA GLN A 731 -16.38 -0.78 -9.44
C GLN A 731 -15.51 0.40 -9.02
N LEU A 732 -14.45 0.68 -9.77
CA LEU A 732 -13.80 1.97 -9.72
C LEU A 732 -14.55 2.90 -10.70
N ALA A 733 -15.37 3.79 -10.16
CA ALA A 733 -16.20 4.68 -10.98
C ALA A 733 -15.38 5.90 -11.45
N GLN A 734 -14.55 6.44 -10.55
CA GLN A 734 -13.64 7.57 -10.79
C GLN A 734 -12.42 7.40 -9.87
N LEU A 735 -11.35 8.15 -10.13
CA LEU A 735 -10.06 8.06 -9.43
C LEU A 735 -10.21 8.22 -7.89
N ASN A 736 -11.04 9.17 -7.46
CA ASN A 736 -11.35 9.41 -6.04
C ASN A 736 -12.62 8.69 -5.54
N LYS A 737 -13.24 7.81 -6.36
CA LYS A 737 -14.53 7.18 -6.08
C LYS A 737 -14.58 5.68 -6.42
N TYR A 738 -14.54 4.88 -5.36
CA TYR A 738 -14.59 3.42 -5.44
C TYR A 738 -15.89 2.89 -4.81
N THR A 739 -16.51 1.87 -5.41
CA THR A 739 -17.80 1.32 -5.00
C THR A 739 -17.76 -0.21 -4.89
N ILE A 740 -18.27 -0.73 -3.78
CA ILE A 740 -18.57 -2.15 -3.58
C ILE A 740 -20.09 -2.29 -3.47
N GLU A 741 -20.73 -3.00 -4.39
CA GLU A 741 -22.13 -3.42 -4.27
C GLU A 741 -22.19 -4.92 -3.94
N SER A 742 -22.96 -5.28 -2.92
CA SER A 742 -23.33 -6.67 -2.61
C SER A 742 -24.80 -6.92 -2.95
N LYS A 743 -25.10 -8.12 -3.43
CA LYS A 743 -26.47 -8.62 -3.65
C LYS A 743 -26.58 -10.07 -3.20
N GLY A 744 -27.80 -10.52 -2.92
CA GLY A 744 -28.07 -11.83 -2.31
C GLY A 744 -28.51 -11.65 -0.86
N THR A 745 -28.02 -12.51 0.03
CA THR A 745 -28.38 -12.52 1.46
C THR A 745 -28.12 -11.18 2.12
N VAL A 746 -26.95 -10.57 1.89
CA VAL A 746 -26.69 -9.16 2.20
C VAL A 746 -26.76 -8.37 0.90
N SER A 747 -27.62 -7.35 0.87
CA SER A 747 -27.79 -6.45 -0.27
C SER A 747 -27.52 -5.01 0.15
N ALA A 748 -26.40 -4.44 -0.30
CA ALA A 748 -25.95 -3.12 0.12
C ALA A 748 -24.97 -2.48 -0.89
N THR A 749 -24.63 -1.21 -0.67
CA THR A 749 -23.55 -0.52 -1.37
C THR A 749 -22.69 0.24 -0.39
N VAL A 750 -21.37 0.08 -0.52
CA VAL A 750 -20.35 0.89 0.15
C VAL A 750 -19.70 1.76 -0.93
N GLN A 751 -19.72 3.06 -0.74
CA GLN A 751 -19.06 4.02 -1.63
C GLN A 751 -17.98 4.76 -0.85
N TYR A 752 -16.76 4.72 -1.36
CA TYR A 752 -15.59 5.38 -0.84
C TYR A 752 -15.36 6.64 -1.66
N PHE A 753 -15.20 7.77 -0.98
CA PHE A 753 -14.90 9.07 -1.57
C PHE A 753 -13.67 9.65 -0.88
N ASN A 754 -12.58 9.87 -1.61
CA ASN A 754 -11.41 10.57 -1.09
C ASN A 754 -11.43 12.03 -1.57
N GLN A 755 -11.01 12.96 -0.71
CA GLN A 755 -10.89 14.37 -1.04
C GLN A 755 -9.69 14.97 -0.30
N GLN A 756 -8.80 15.63 -1.04
CA GLN A 756 -7.79 16.49 -0.41
C GLN A 756 -8.45 17.76 0.13
N ILE A 757 -8.08 18.16 1.35
CA ILE A 757 -8.56 19.37 2.00
C ILE A 757 -7.38 20.28 2.36
N SER A 758 -7.62 21.31 3.19
CA SER A 758 -6.60 22.23 3.70
C SER A 758 -5.36 21.52 4.28
N GLU A 759 -4.20 22.17 4.18
CA GLU A 759 -2.94 21.70 4.79
C GLU A 759 -2.48 20.31 4.32
N LYS A 760 -2.85 19.90 3.10
CA LYS A 760 -2.56 18.56 2.53
C LYS A 760 -3.12 17.39 3.36
N GLN A 761 -4.10 17.66 4.23
CA GLN A 761 -4.88 16.62 4.88
C GLN A 761 -5.82 15.96 3.86
N GLN A 762 -6.25 14.74 4.14
CA GLN A 762 -7.15 13.98 3.27
C GLN A 762 -8.37 13.50 4.05
N LEU A 763 -9.54 13.58 3.42
CA LEU A 763 -10.83 13.15 3.95
C LEU A 763 -11.31 11.93 3.16
N LEU A 764 -11.41 10.77 3.81
CA LEU A 764 -12.09 9.59 3.28
C LEU A 764 -13.51 9.52 3.87
N SER A 765 -14.53 9.53 3.01
CA SER A 765 -15.91 9.24 3.41
C SER A 765 -16.35 7.88 2.88
N ILE A 766 -16.79 6.99 3.77
CA ILE A 766 -17.31 5.65 3.45
C ILE A 766 -18.82 5.64 3.67
N ASN A 767 -19.58 5.85 2.59
CA ASN A 767 -21.03 5.95 2.59
C ASN A 767 -21.67 4.56 2.37
N MET A 768 -22.56 4.16 3.29
CA MET A 768 -23.19 2.85 3.34
C MET A 768 -24.70 2.93 3.11
N TYR A 769 -25.16 2.26 2.06
CA TYR A 769 -26.56 2.19 1.64
C TYR A 769 -27.04 0.74 1.66
N SER A 770 -27.74 0.32 2.70
CA SER A 770 -28.36 -1.00 2.72
C SER A 770 -29.62 -1.07 1.85
N LYS A 771 -30.13 -2.27 1.59
CA LYS A 771 -31.43 -2.49 0.93
C LYS A 771 -32.58 -1.76 1.64
N ALA A 772 -32.57 -1.66 2.97
CA ALA A 772 -33.57 -0.87 3.70
C ALA A 772 -33.49 0.63 3.37
N VAL A 773 -32.28 1.19 3.23
CA VAL A 773 -32.06 2.60 2.82
C VAL A 773 -32.58 2.82 1.40
N ARG A 774 -32.18 1.97 0.44
CA ARG A 774 -32.62 2.03 -0.95
C ARG A 774 -34.15 1.95 -1.12
N ASN A 775 -34.82 1.23 -0.22
CA ASN A 775 -36.28 1.09 -0.20
C ASN A 775 -37.01 2.17 0.64
N GLY A 776 -36.32 3.22 1.10
CA GLY A 776 -36.90 4.30 1.91
C GLY A 776 -37.30 3.90 3.34
N ARG A 777 -36.78 2.77 3.85
CA ARG A 777 -37.12 2.17 5.16
C ARG A 777 -35.97 2.22 6.19
N GLY A 778 -34.90 2.93 5.88
CA GLY A 778 -33.70 3.12 6.70
C GLY A 778 -32.92 4.38 6.30
N ARG A 779 -31.87 4.72 7.07
CA ARG A 779 -30.99 5.88 6.81
C ARG A 779 -29.63 5.41 6.30
N MET A 780 -29.02 6.17 5.39
CA MET A 780 -27.61 6.02 5.05
C MET A 780 -26.75 6.21 6.30
N SER A 781 -25.67 5.45 6.43
CA SER A 781 -24.60 5.76 7.39
C SER A 781 -23.33 6.19 6.65
N SER A 782 -22.52 7.03 7.27
CA SER A 782 -21.23 7.46 6.73
C SER A 782 -20.16 7.34 7.81
N ASN A 783 -19.07 6.65 7.48
CA ASN A 783 -17.87 6.63 8.31
C ASN A 783 -16.84 7.56 7.66
N GLN A 784 -16.49 8.66 8.34
CA GLN A 784 -15.55 9.66 7.83
C GLN A 784 -14.21 9.58 8.57
N TYR A 785 -13.11 9.70 7.82
CA TYR A 785 -11.75 9.64 8.34
C TYR A 785 -10.95 10.83 7.84
N LEU A 786 -10.24 11.49 8.75
CA LEU A 786 -9.31 12.57 8.43
C LEU A 786 -7.89 12.07 8.65
N PHE A 787 -7.01 12.27 7.66
CA PHE A 787 -5.62 11.87 7.70
C PHE A 787 -4.69 13.09 7.72
N ASP A 788 -3.60 13.01 8.47
CA ASP A 788 -2.56 14.05 8.49
C ASP A 788 -1.67 14.01 7.22
N ALA A 789 -0.71 14.93 7.10
CA ALA A 789 0.20 15.00 5.97
C ALA A 789 1.20 13.82 5.86
N TYR A 790 1.30 12.96 6.87
CA TYR A 790 1.98 11.66 6.80
C TYR A 790 1.02 10.53 6.41
N GLY A 791 -0.28 10.80 6.48
CA GLY A 791 -1.35 9.89 6.09
C GLY A 791 -1.94 9.09 7.23
N ARG A 792 -1.67 9.49 8.48
CA ARG A 792 -2.12 8.76 9.66
C ARG A 792 -3.49 9.27 10.06
N VAL A 793 -4.39 8.37 10.46
CA VAL A 793 -5.74 8.75 10.94
C VAL A 793 -5.62 9.68 12.14
N ILE A 794 -6.09 10.93 11.99
CA ILE A 794 -6.22 11.93 13.06
C ILE A 794 -7.68 12.17 13.47
N LYS A 795 -8.67 11.75 12.66
CA LYS A 795 -10.07 11.61 13.10
C LYS A 795 -10.72 10.37 12.49
N ALA A 796 -11.63 9.74 13.23
CA ALA A 796 -12.42 8.58 12.78
C ALA A 796 -13.86 8.70 13.33
N GLY A 797 -14.76 9.24 12.52
CA GLY A 797 -16.05 9.72 12.99
C GLY A 797 -15.86 10.82 14.04
N ASP A 798 -16.41 10.61 15.22
CA ASP A 798 -16.29 11.56 16.35
C ASP A 798 -15.01 11.35 17.18
N LEU A 799 -14.20 10.33 16.88
CA LEU A 799 -12.87 10.16 17.48
C LEU A 799 -11.91 11.23 16.96
N GLN A 800 -11.15 11.84 17.86
CA GLN A 800 -10.01 12.71 17.54
C GLN A 800 -8.73 12.12 18.11
N LEU A 801 -7.65 12.09 17.32
CA LEU A 801 -6.37 11.52 17.70
C LEU A 801 -5.26 12.57 17.63
N ILE A 802 -4.39 12.57 18.63
CA ILE A 802 -3.16 13.37 18.67
C ILE A 802 -1.98 12.39 18.60
N ARG A 803 -0.99 12.70 17.77
CA ARG A 803 0.12 11.81 17.41
C ARG A 803 1.45 12.53 17.54
N LYS A 804 2.52 11.79 17.79
CA LYS A 804 3.89 12.31 17.65
C LYS A 804 4.13 12.74 16.21
N PRO A 805 4.59 13.98 15.92
CA PRO A 805 4.63 14.52 14.56
C PRO A 805 5.35 13.62 13.54
N TYR A 806 6.54 13.13 13.90
CA TYR A 806 7.36 12.32 13.00
C TYR A 806 7.07 10.81 13.07
N SER A 807 7.19 10.20 14.25
CA SER A 807 7.09 8.75 14.42
C SER A 807 5.64 8.24 14.49
N GLY A 808 4.67 9.12 14.74
CA GLY A 808 3.26 8.84 14.50
C GLY A 808 2.52 8.11 15.61
N GLU A 809 3.16 7.64 16.69
CA GLU A 809 2.46 6.95 17.78
C GLU A 809 1.35 7.85 18.36
N ILE A 810 0.18 7.26 18.62
CA ILE A 810 -0.97 7.98 19.20
C ILE A 810 -0.68 8.31 20.66
N GLU A 811 -0.61 9.59 21.02
CA GLU A 811 -0.44 10.04 22.41
C GLU A 811 -1.79 10.28 23.11
N THR A 812 -2.82 10.68 22.37
CA THR A 812 -4.16 10.92 22.92
C THR A 812 -5.26 10.54 21.94
N ILE A 813 -6.34 9.94 22.44
CA ILE A 813 -7.61 9.71 21.73
C ILE A 813 -8.72 10.39 22.53
N LYS A 814 -9.63 11.10 21.86
CA LYS A 814 -10.77 11.79 22.50
C LYS A 814 -12.09 11.41 21.82
N LEU A 815 -13.12 11.22 22.64
CA LEU A 815 -14.51 11.00 22.21
C LEU A 815 -15.45 11.70 23.19
N GLY A 816 -15.83 12.96 22.90
CA GLY A 816 -16.62 13.77 23.83
C GLY A 816 -15.90 13.96 25.18
N ASN A 817 -16.47 13.40 26.25
CA ASN A 817 -15.90 13.45 27.60
C ASN A 817 -14.92 12.30 27.90
N LEU A 818 -14.77 11.33 26.99
CA LEU A 818 -13.77 10.26 27.11
C LEU A 818 -12.42 10.70 26.54
N VAL A 819 -11.36 10.42 27.29
CA VAL A 819 -9.97 10.63 26.88
C VAL A 819 -9.15 9.38 27.19
N GLU A 820 -8.49 8.83 26.18
CA GLU A 820 -7.41 7.85 26.37
C GLU A 820 -6.06 8.54 26.15
N ASN A 821 -5.15 8.41 27.13
CA ASN A 821 -3.77 8.87 27.03
C ASN A 821 -2.82 7.66 26.95
N ARG A 822 -1.81 7.75 26.09
CA ARG A 822 -0.80 6.71 25.88
C ARG A 822 0.59 7.29 26.04
N ASN A 823 1.46 6.55 26.74
CA ASN A 823 2.87 6.92 26.92
C ASN A 823 3.77 5.81 26.41
N TYR A 824 4.87 6.19 25.77
CA TYR A 824 5.82 5.28 25.14
C TYR A 824 7.23 5.51 25.68
N ASN A 825 8.02 4.44 25.80
CA ASN A 825 9.43 4.56 26.16
C ASN A 825 10.30 4.93 24.94
N GLN A 826 11.61 5.08 25.16
CA GLN A 826 12.59 5.40 24.13
C GLN A 826 12.70 4.39 22.96
N TRP A 827 12.13 3.19 23.12
CA TRP A 827 12.09 2.14 22.10
C TRP A 827 10.80 2.20 21.24
N GLY A 828 9.86 3.10 21.57
CA GLY A 828 8.55 3.17 20.91
C GLY A 828 7.52 2.19 21.49
N LEU A 829 7.77 1.61 22.66
CA LEU A 829 6.87 0.62 23.29
C LEU A 829 5.91 1.31 24.25
N LEU A 830 4.63 0.96 24.18
CA LEU A 830 3.56 1.48 25.03
C LEU A 830 3.78 1.07 26.49
N VAL A 831 4.25 2.00 27.33
CA VAL A 831 4.47 1.73 28.78
C VAL A 831 3.27 2.07 29.65
N LYS A 832 2.34 2.93 29.17
CA LYS A 832 1.11 3.25 29.89
C LYS A 832 -0.04 3.55 28.94
N GLN A 833 -1.21 2.99 29.21
CA GLN A 833 -2.51 3.32 28.62
C GLN A 833 -3.46 3.74 29.75
N GLU A 834 -4.20 4.84 29.59
CA GLU A 834 -5.12 5.34 30.62
C GLU A 834 -6.36 5.95 29.98
N VAL A 835 -7.54 5.38 30.25
CA VAL A 835 -8.85 5.86 29.78
C VAL A 835 -9.61 6.49 30.93
N ARG A 836 -10.06 7.73 30.74
CA ARG A 836 -10.88 8.49 31.69
C ARG A 836 -12.18 8.95 31.05
N TYR A 837 -13.26 8.98 31.83
CA TYR A 837 -14.46 9.79 31.53
C TYR A 837 -14.46 10.99 32.48
N LYS A 838 -14.29 12.19 31.94
CA LYS A 838 -13.97 13.39 32.74
C LYS A 838 -12.76 13.07 33.64
N GLU A 839 -12.84 13.27 34.95
CA GLU A 839 -11.77 12.94 35.89
C GLU A 839 -11.71 11.44 36.28
N LYS A 840 -12.78 10.67 36.05
CA LYS A 840 -12.91 9.28 36.52
C LYS A 840 -12.05 8.34 35.68
N GLU A 841 -11.07 7.68 36.31
CA GLU A 841 -10.33 6.55 35.72
C GLU A 841 -11.27 5.36 35.49
N ILE A 842 -11.37 4.91 34.24
CA ILE A 842 -12.15 3.74 33.83
C ILE A 842 -11.24 2.54 33.62
N PHE A 843 -10.12 2.75 32.93
CA PHE A 843 -9.12 1.74 32.62
C PHE A 843 -7.71 2.34 32.72
N ASN A 844 -6.76 1.61 33.29
CA ASN A 844 -5.36 2.01 33.37
C ASN A 844 -4.50 0.75 33.29
N ALA A 845 -3.52 0.72 32.40
CA ALA A 845 -2.58 -0.39 32.26
C ALA A 845 -1.16 0.15 32.13
N ASN A 846 -0.23 -0.40 32.91
CA ASN A 846 1.19 -0.03 32.88
C ASN A 846 1.99 -1.30 32.55
N TYR A 847 2.74 -1.25 31.46
CA TYR A 847 3.41 -2.40 30.85
C TYR A 847 4.91 -2.39 31.18
N HIS A 848 5.42 -3.53 31.63
CA HIS A 848 6.83 -3.75 31.93
C HIS A 848 7.42 -4.77 30.96
N TYR A 849 8.64 -4.51 30.50
CA TYR A 849 9.30 -5.25 29.42
C TYR A 849 10.60 -5.89 29.88
N ASP A 850 10.89 -7.07 29.35
CA ASP A 850 12.19 -7.75 29.53
C ASP A 850 13.24 -7.27 28.53
N GLY A 851 14.45 -7.80 28.67
CA GLY A 851 15.57 -7.65 27.74
C GLY A 851 15.38 -8.38 26.41
N MET A 852 14.14 -8.73 26.04
CA MET A 852 13.66 -9.15 24.72
C MET A 852 12.35 -8.43 24.31
N GLN A 853 11.99 -7.32 24.99
CA GLN A 853 10.75 -6.53 24.81
C GLN A 853 9.46 -7.35 24.96
N ARG A 854 9.51 -8.51 25.62
CA ARG A 854 8.33 -9.25 26.02
C ARG A 854 7.76 -8.65 27.30
N ILE A 855 6.45 -8.61 27.40
CA ILE A 855 5.74 -8.16 28.60
C ILE A 855 6.05 -9.13 29.75
N THR A 856 6.66 -8.63 30.82
CA THR A 856 6.88 -9.39 32.07
C THR A 856 5.87 -9.06 33.14
N ALA A 857 5.30 -7.87 33.12
CA ALA A 857 4.19 -7.52 34.02
C ALA A 857 3.24 -6.48 33.42
N VAL A 858 1.99 -6.55 33.84
CA VAL A 858 0.97 -5.52 33.60
C VAL A 858 0.33 -5.15 34.93
N ASN A 859 0.47 -3.88 35.31
CA ASN A 859 -0.26 -3.32 36.45
C ASN A 859 -1.55 -2.69 35.91
N GLU A 860 -2.67 -3.40 36.05
CA GLU A 860 -3.99 -3.02 35.55
C GLU A 860 -4.83 -2.38 36.67
N ARG A 861 -5.65 -1.39 36.32
CA ARG A 861 -6.80 -0.92 37.11
C ARG A 861 -8.03 -0.82 36.22
N ILE A 862 -9.14 -1.43 36.65
CA ILE A 862 -10.46 -1.33 36.01
C ILE A 862 -11.45 -0.78 37.03
N ASN A 863 -12.05 0.38 36.75
CA ASN A 863 -13.03 1.06 37.62
C ASN A 863 -12.59 1.16 39.10
N GLY A 864 -11.28 1.39 39.34
CA GLY A 864 -10.67 1.49 40.66
C GLY A 864 -10.12 0.18 41.26
N VAL A 865 -10.50 -0.99 40.75
CA VAL A 865 -9.96 -2.29 41.21
C VAL A 865 -8.61 -2.53 40.54
N ALA A 866 -7.55 -2.73 41.33
CA ALA A 866 -6.20 -3.01 40.85
C ALA A 866 -5.92 -4.51 40.78
N ALA A 867 -5.13 -4.92 39.78
CA ALA A 867 -4.54 -6.24 39.67
C ALA A 867 -3.13 -6.15 39.07
N VAL A 868 -2.20 -6.96 39.56
CA VAL A 868 -0.84 -7.10 39.01
C VAL A 868 -0.69 -8.47 38.36
N TYR A 869 -0.53 -8.48 37.04
CA TYR A 869 -0.23 -9.69 36.28
C TYR A 869 1.27 -9.80 36.04
N GLN A 870 1.87 -10.96 36.28
CA GLN A 870 3.28 -11.25 36.01
C GLN A 870 3.39 -12.49 35.13
N TYR A 871 4.19 -12.39 34.06
CA TYR A 871 4.28 -13.39 32.99
C TYR A 871 5.68 -14.00 32.97
N ASN A 872 5.75 -15.33 33.18
CA ASN A 872 7.00 -16.09 33.11
C ASN A 872 7.01 -16.97 31.87
N TYR A 873 8.09 -16.89 31.09
CA TYR A 873 8.28 -17.65 29.86
C TYR A 873 9.25 -18.83 30.08
N ASN A 874 9.09 -19.92 29.33
CA ASN A 874 10.09 -20.99 29.30
C ASN A 874 11.27 -20.62 28.37
N LYS A 875 12.29 -21.49 28.28
CA LYS A 875 13.44 -21.29 27.38
C LYS A 875 13.00 -21.22 25.91
N GLN A 876 11.88 -21.84 25.59
CA GLN A 876 11.23 -21.84 24.29
C GLN A 876 10.47 -20.54 23.96
N GLY A 877 10.46 -19.57 24.88
CA GLY A 877 9.74 -18.30 24.72
C GLY A 877 8.23 -18.39 24.91
N GLN A 878 7.70 -19.58 25.23
CA GLN A 878 6.28 -19.83 25.43
C GLN A 878 5.87 -19.40 26.84
N LEU A 879 4.64 -18.89 27.00
CA LEU A 879 4.09 -18.55 28.31
C LEU A 879 3.98 -19.81 29.18
N LYS A 880 4.72 -19.84 30.28
CA LYS A 880 4.75 -20.96 31.22
C LYS A 880 3.83 -20.75 32.42
N GLN A 881 3.74 -19.52 32.92
CA GLN A 881 3.02 -19.22 34.16
C GLN A 881 2.55 -17.75 34.17
N LEU A 882 1.32 -17.54 34.63
CA LEU A 882 0.78 -16.25 35.04
C LEU A 882 0.70 -16.20 36.56
N LEU A 883 1.24 -15.15 37.17
CA LEU A 883 0.86 -14.78 38.54
C LEU A 883 -0.08 -13.58 38.50
N LYS A 884 -1.15 -13.65 39.29
CA LYS A 884 -2.08 -12.55 39.57
C LYS A 884 -1.91 -12.17 41.04
N ASP A 885 -1.55 -10.92 41.30
CA ASP A 885 -1.27 -10.38 42.64
C ASP A 885 -0.26 -11.22 43.44
N GLY A 886 0.73 -11.79 42.73
CA GLY A 886 1.78 -12.64 43.29
C GLY A 886 1.39 -14.12 43.52
N ILE A 887 0.14 -14.51 43.26
CA ILE A 887 -0.36 -15.88 43.36
C ILE A 887 -0.41 -16.49 41.95
N THR A 888 -0.04 -17.77 41.79
CA THR A 888 -0.15 -18.43 40.48
C THR A 888 -1.62 -18.59 40.10
N SER A 889 -2.03 -17.95 39.02
CA SER A 889 -3.41 -17.96 38.50
C SER A 889 -3.53 -18.82 37.24
N GLU A 890 -2.45 -18.91 36.43
CA GLU A 890 -2.36 -19.83 35.31
C GLU A 890 -0.99 -20.54 35.26
N TYR A 891 -0.99 -21.80 34.83
CA TYR A 891 0.23 -22.57 34.60
C TYR A 891 0.09 -23.51 33.40
N TYR A 892 1.10 -23.56 32.54
CA TYR A 892 1.08 -24.26 31.26
C TYR A 892 2.28 -25.18 31.10
N ASN A 893 2.04 -26.43 30.71
CA ASN A 893 3.07 -27.34 30.23
C ASN A 893 2.88 -27.61 28.74
N TYR A 894 3.99 -27.84 28.05
CA TYR A 894 4.05 -28.15 26.62
C TYR A 894 4.86 -29.43 26.39
N ASP A 895 4.60 -30.13 25.30
CA ASP A 895 5.54 -31.10 24.74
C ASP A 895 6.66 -30.40 23.94
N ASP A 896 7.64 -31.17 23.48
CA ASP A 896 8.80 -30.67 22.72
C ASP A 896 8.43 -29.99 21.38
N PHE A 897 7.16 -30.09 20.95
CA PHE A 897 6.63 -29.53 19.70
C PHE A 897 5.61 -28.43 19.96
N GLY A 898 5.55 -27.94 21.20
CA GLY A 898 4.67 -26.86 21.61
C GLY A 898 3.19 -27.23 21.62
N ASN A 899 2.80 -28.50 21.64
CA ASN A 899 1.42 -28.81 22.03
C ASN A 899 1.28 -28.61 23.53
N ARG A 900 0.24 -27.91 23.95
CA ARG A 900 -0.10 -27.83 25.37
C ARG A 900 -0.48 -29.23 25.87
N SER A 901 0.21 -29.70 26.90
CA SER A 901 -0.03 -31.01 27.55
C SER A 901 -0.83 -30.87 28.85
N SER A 902 -0.84 -29.68 29.44
CA SER A 902 -1.77 -29.31 30.52
C SER A 902 -1.94 -27.79 30.64
N VAL A 903 -3.10 -27.38 31.16
CA VAL A 903 -3.39 -26.02 31.63
C VAL A 903 -3.95 -26.11 33.04
N HIS A 904 -3.47 -25.27 33.94
CA HIS A 904 -4.09 -24.95 35.21
C HIS A 904 -4.55 -23.51 35.17
N ARG A 905 -5.74 -23.24 35.68
CA ARG A 905 -6.40 -21.94 35.86
C ARG A 905 -6.97 -21.91 37.29
N ASP A 906 -7.36 -20.74 37.80
CA ASP A 906 -7.89 -20.58 39.18
C ASP A 906 -9.05 -21.54 39.53
N GLU A 907 -9.94 -21.86 38.58
CA GLU A 907 -11.15 -22.67 38.81
C GLU A 907 -11.11 -24.07 38.16
N GLU A 908 -10.13 -24.36 37.30
CA GLU A 908 -10.05 -25.62 36.53
C GLU A 908 -8.62 -26.02 36.20
N ALA A 909 -8.36 -27.32 36.06
CA ALA A 909 -7.12 -27.81 35.47
C ALA A 909 -7.38 -28.98 34.53
N LEU A 910 -6.79 -28.93 33.34
CA LEU A 910 -6.97 -29.89 32.25
C LEU A 910 -5.64 -30.58 31.92
N ILE A 911 -5.67 -31.90 31.80
CA ILE A 911 -4.64 -32.67 31.08
C ILE A 911 -5.09 -32.81 29.62
N VAL A 912 -4.17 -32.64 28.68
CA VAL A 912 -4.47 -32.61 27.24
C VAL A 912 -3.61 -33.63 26.50
N SER A 913 -4.27 -34.59 25.85
CA SER A 913 -3.62 -35.59 24.98
C SER A 913 -3.53 -35.05 23.56
N ASN A 914 -2.35 -35.17 22.96
CA ASN A 914 -2.08 -34.73 21.59
C ASN A 914 -1.57 -35.91 20.74
N SER A 915 -1.88 -35.88 19.45
CA SER A 915 -1.35 -36.83 18.46
C SER A 915 -0.02 -36.34 17.87
N VAL A 916 0.69 -37.24 17.20
CA VAL A 916 1.90 -36.94 16.39
C VAL A 916 1.65 -35.93 15.25
N ARG A 917 0.39 -35.58 14.95
CA ARG A 917 0.00 -34.53 13.99
C ARG A 917 -0.39 -33.21 14.67
N ASN A 918 -0.05 -33.01 15.94
CA ASN A 918 -0.34 -31.79 16.73
C ASN A 918 -1.84 -31.49 16.98
N GLN A 919 -2.71 -32.46 16.70
CA GLN A 919 -4.15 -32.44 17.01
C GLN A 919 -4.38 -32.88 18.46
N ILE A 920 -5.24 -32.17 19.19
CA ILE A 920 -5.73 -32.65 20.50
C ILE A 920 -6.65 -33.84 20.26
N THR A 921 -6.44 -34.96 20.95
CA THR A 921 -7.28 -36.17 20.83
C THR A 921 -8.23 -36.33 22.02
N ALA A 922 -7.83 -35.88 23.20
CA ALA A 922 -8.65 -35.92 24.41
C ALA A 922 -8.21 -34.85 25.41
N TRP A 923 -9.11 -34.54 26.35
CA TRP A 923 -8.78 -33.79 27.57
C TRP A 923 -9.47 -34.39 28.79
N GLU A 924 -8.91 -34.17 29.98
CA GLU A 924 -9.45 -34.66 31.27
C GLU A 924 -9.44 -33.51 32.28
N LEU A 925 -10.58 -33.26 32.95
CA LEU A 925 -10.73 -32.21 33.97
C LEU A 925 -10.36 -32.76 35.35
N ILE A 926 -9.19 -32.34 35.84
CA ILE A 926 -8.58 -32.82 37.09
C ILE A 926 -9.53 -32.62 38.28
N GLY A 927 -9.73 -33.67 39.06
CA GLY A 927 -10.63 -33.67 40.23
C GLY A 927 -12.09 -33.99 39.92
N THR A 928 -12.43 -34.28 38.65
CA THR A 928 -13.79 -34.66 38.22
C THR A 928 -13.77 -35.96 37.41
N ASP A 929 -14.95 -36.48 37.05
CA ASP A 929 -15.07 -37.54 36.04
C ASP A 929 -15.28 -37.00 34.60
N GLN A 930 -15.14 -35.69 34.40
CA GLN A 930 -15.39 -35.06 33.11
C GLN A 930 -14.18 -35.14 32.18
N SER A 931 -14.45 -35.51 30.92
CA SER A 931 -13.43 -35.63 29.88
C SER A 931 -13.99 -35.25 28.51
N GLY A 932 -13.09 -34.96 27.58
CA GLY A 932 -13.39 -34.71 26.18
C GLY A 932 -12.72 -35.71 25.26
N GLN A 933 -13.38 -36.08 24.16
CA GLN A 933 -12.79 -36.79 23.03
C GLN A 933 -13.01 -36.01 21.74
N LEU A 934 -11.94 -35.78 20.99
CA LEU A 934 -11.93 -34.93 19.81
C LEU A 934 -11.62 -35.76 18.56
N TYR A 935 -12.32 -35.47 17.47
CA TYR A 935 -12.19 -36.17 16.21
C TYR A 935 -11.89 -35.20 15.08
N TYR A 936 -10.92 -35.57 14.24
CA TYR A 936 -10.50 -34.80 13.08
C TYR A 936 -10.69 -35.63 11.82
N ASN A 937 -11.06 -34.99 10.71
CA ASN A 937 -10.96 -35.62 9.39
C ASN A 937 -9.48 -35.72 8.94
N LYS A 938 -9.21 -36.43 7.85
CA LYS A 938 -7.85 -36.59 7.31
C LYS A 938 -7.24 -35.26 6.84
N ALA A 939 -8.08 -34.29 6.47
CA ALA A 939 -7.67 -32.94 6.09
C ALA A 939 -7.37 -32.01 7.29
N GLY A 940 -7.30 -32.53 8.51
CA GLY A 940 -6.88 -31.76 9.69
C GLY A 940 -7.93 -30.80 10.24
N GLN A 941 -9.22 -31.07 9.99
CA GLN A 941 -10.33 -30.24 10.46
C GLN A 941 -11.06 -30.95 11.60
N LEU A 942 -11.25 -30.26 12.74
CA LEU A 942 -11.98 -30.78 13.90
C LEU A 942 -13.46 -30.99 13.54
N THR A 943 -13.97 -32.22 13.58
CA THR A 943 -15.36 -32.55 13.18
C THR A 943 -16.29 -32.83 14.35
N SER A 944 -15.77 -33.24 15.50
CA SER A 944 -16.58 -33.55 16.69
C SER A 944 -15.79 -33.36 17.98
N VAL A 945 -16.46 -32.82 19.00
CA VAL A 945 -16.03 -32.79 20.41
C VAL A 945 -17.12 -33.48 21.24
N LEU A 946 -16.82 -34.66 21.76
CA LEU A 946 -17.67 -35.36 22.72
C LEU A 946 -17.25 -34.98 24.14
N THR A 947 -18.14 -34.41 24.93
CA THR A 947 -17.93 -34.25 26.38
C THR A 947 -18.58 -35.41 27.11
N LYS A 948 -17.87 -35.98 28.08
CA LYS A 948 -18.33 -37.10 28.91
C LYS A 948 -18.31 -36.74 30.39
N SER A 949 -19.13 -37.45 31.16
CA SER A 949 -19.00 -37.60 32.62
C SER A 949 -18.95 -39.12 32.87
N GLY A 950 -17.80 -39.59 33.36
CA GLY A 950 -17.42 -40.99 33.30
C GLY A 950 -17.42 -41.50 31.86
N ASN A 951 -18.13 -42.61 31.61
CA ASN A 951 -18.27 -43.19 30.28
C ASN A 951 -19.45 -42.61 29.46
N THR A 952 -20.30 -41.77 30.07
CA THR A 952 -21.53 -41.25 29.44
C THR A 952 -21.26 -39.99 28.66
N VAL A 953 -21.61 -39.96 27.37
CA VAL A 953 -21.56 -38.72 26.55
C VAL A 953 -22.69 -37.78 26.97
N ILE A 954 -22.34 -36.62 27.52
CA ILE A 954 -23.28 -35.58 28.00
C ILE A 954 -23.41 -34.40 27.02
N ASN A 955 -22.46 -34.27 26.09
CA ASN A 955 -22.51 -33.28 25.02
C ASN A 955 -21.81 -33.78 23.75
N ASN A 956 -22.23 -33.30 22.59
CA ASN A 956 -21.61 -33.57 21.30
C ASN A 956 -21.70 -32.31 20.44
N LYS A 957 -20.59 -31.58 20.31
CA LYS A 957 -20.43 -30.42 19.43
C LYS A 957 -19.84 -30.91 18.10
N LYS A 958 -20.64 -30.96 17.04
CA LYS A 958 -20.23 -31.33 15.68
C LYS A 958 -19.93 -30.08 14.87
N LEU A 959 -18.94 -30.14 13.99
CA LEU A 959 -18.50 -29.04 13.14
C LEU A 959 -18.31 -29.50 11.69
N GLU A 960 -18.79 -28.70 10.74
CA GLU A 960 -18.77 -29.02 9.31
C GLU A 960 -17.96 -27.98 8.54
N TYR A 961 -16.96 -28.46 7.79
CA TYR A 961 -15.98 -27.63 7.08
C TYR A 961 -15.92 -27.97 5.58
N ASP A 962 -15.70 -26.95 4.76
CA ASP A 962 -15.36 -27.15 3.34
C ASP A 962 -13.88 -27.53 3.12
N VAL A 963 -13.47 -27.64 1.85
CA VAL A 963 -12.08 -27.94 1.44
C VAL A 963 -11.05 -26.89 1.85
N PHE A 964 -11.47 -25.68 2.23
CA PHE A 964 -10.59 -24.60 2.72
C PHE A 964 -10.44 -24.57 4.25
N GLY A 965 -11.22 -25.35 5.00
CA GLY A 965 -11.29 -25.20 6.46
C GLY A 965 -12.17 -24.03 6.89
N LYS A 966 -13.14 -23.63 6.06
CA LYS A 966 -14.19 -22.68 6.42
C LYS A 966 -15.33 -23.40 7.15
N LEU A 967 -15.64 -22.99 8.37
CA LEU A 967 -16.73 -23.53 9.17
C LEU A 967 -18.08 -23.14 8.56
N ASN A 968 -18.80 -24.09 7.96
CA ASN A 968 -20.11 -23.87 7.35
C ASN A 968 -21.24 -24.03 8.38
N ALA A 969 -21.14 -25.05 9.25
CA ALA A 969 -22.17 -25.32 10.27
C ALA A 969 -21.58 -25.90 11.57
N MET A 970 -22.30 -25.69 12.68
CA MET A 970 -22.03 -26.29 13.99
C MET A 970 -23.34 -26.81 14.57
N SER A 971 -23.35 -28.06 15.05
CA SER A 971 -24.51 -28.66 15.75
C SER A 971 -24.13 -29.09 17.17
N GLU A 972 -24.88 -28.64 18.17
CA GLU A 972 -24.70 -29.00 19.58
C GLU A 972 -26.06 -29.14 20.28
N LYS A 973 -26.36 -30.36 20.77
CA LYS A 973 -27.69 -30.70 21.33
C LYS A 973 -28.80 -30.36 20.32
N GLU A 974 -29.68 -29.41 20.63
CA GLU A 974 -30.77 -28.91 19.77
C GLU A 974 -30.40 -27.62 19.02
N ARG A 975 -29.17 -27.10 19.20
CA ARG A 975 -28.67 -25.88 18.54
C ARG A 975 -27.99 -26.25 17.22
N HIS A 976 -28.40 -25.62 16.14
CA HIS A 976 -27.83 -25.77 14.80
C HIS A 976 -27.49 -24.38 14.24
N VAL A 977 -26.21 -24.03 14.20
CA VAL A 977 -25.70 -22.74 13.71
C VAL A 977 -25.16 -22.91 12.29
N VAL A 978 -25.59 -22.07 11.35
CA VAL A 978 -25.11 -22.07 9.95
C VAL A 978 -24.55 -20.71 9.59
N TYR A 979 -23.43 -20.71 8.86
CA TYR A 979 -22.72 -19.52 8.42
C TYR A 979 -22.76 -19.38 6.90
N GLU A 980 -23.02 -18.17 6.42
CA GLU A 980 -23.06 -17.87 4.99
C GLU A 980 -21.94 -16.89 4.60
N TYR A 981 -21.43 -17.06 3.38
CA TYR A 981 -20.20 -16.43 2.92
C TYR A 981 -20.37 -15.78 1.54
N ASP A 982 -19.65 -14.68 1.30
CA ASP A 982 -19.64 -13.98 0.01
C ASP A 982 -18.54 -14.48 -0.95
N ALA A 983 -18.44 -13.84 -2.12
CA ALA A 983 -17.52 -14.20 -3.20
C ALA A 983 -16.02 -13.94 -2.90
N VAL A 984 -15.69 -13.38 -1.73
CA VAL A 984 -14.31 -13.27 -1.21
C VAL A 984 -14.13 -14.00 0.13
N GLU A 985 -15.12 -14.82 0.49
CA GLU A 985 -15.16 -15.75 1.64
C GLU A 985 -15.28 -15.09 3.03
N ARG A 986 -15.91 -13.92 3.11
CA ARG A 986 -16.25 -13.25 4.38
C ARG A 986 -17.57 -13.79 4.94
N ARG A 987 -17.67 -13.97 6.26
CA ARG A 987 -18.88 -14.48 6.95
C ARG A 987 -19.97 -13.39 7.01
N ILE A 988 -20.81 -13.33 5.98
CA ILE A 988 -21.81 -12.26 5.78
C ILE A 988 -23.11 -12.46 6.57
N ALA A 989 -23.48 -13.70 6.94
CA ALA A 989 -24.68 -13.95 7.73
C ALA A 989 -24.53 -15.15 8.67
N THR A 990 -25.42 -15.24 9.66
CA THR A 990 -25.52 -16.38 10.58
C THR A 990 -26.98 -16.73 10.85
N TYR A 991 -27.27 -18.02 10.80
CA TYR A 991 -28.59 -18.60 11.08
C TYR A 991 -28.49 -19.50 12.30
N VAL A 992 -29.52 -19.52 13.15
CA VAL A 992 -29.65 -20.41 14.31
C VAL A 992 -30.99 -21.13 14.20
N ASN A 993 -30.96 -22.46 14.15
CA ASN A 993 -32.13 -23.33 13.98
C ASN A 993 -33.00 -22.98 12.74
N GLY A 994 -32.37 -22.37 11.72
CA GLY A 994 -33.02 -21.88 10.50
C GLY A 994 -33.31 -20.38 10.50
N ASP A 995 -33.39 -19.72 11.66
CA ASP A 995 -33.67 -18.30 11.76
C ASP A 995 -32.43 -17.43 11.51
N LEU A 996 -32.56 -16.45 10.61
CA LEU A 996 -31.53 -15.44 10.38
C LEU A 996 -31.41 -14.51 11.60
N VAL A 997 -30.25 -14.54 12.27
CA VAL A 997 -30.00 -13.77 13.50
C VAL A 997 -28.96 -12.67 13.36
N GLU A 998 -28.11 -12.71 12.32
CA GLU A 998 -27.05 -11.72 12.14
C GLU A 998 -26.67 -11.52 10.66
N LYS A 999 -26.39 -10.28 10.26
CA LYS A 999 -25.90 -9.89 8.92
C LYS A 999 -24.76 -8.86 9.02
N TRP A 1000 -23.88 -8.87 8.02
CA TRP A 1000 -22.67 -8.06 8.01
C TRP A 1000 -22.43 -7.34 6.69
N LEU A 1001 -22.07 -6.06 6.79
CA LEU A 1001 -21.51 -5.29 5.70
C LEU A 1001 -20.02 -5.06 5.95
N TYR A 1002 -19.23 -5.46 4.97
CA TYR A 1002 -17.78 -5.41 5.01
C TYR A 1002 -17.23 -4.32 4.09
N GLY A 1003 -16.11 -3.74 4.49
CA GLY A 1003 -15.32 -2.83 3.69
C GLY A 1003 -14.22 -3.54 2.90
N HIS A 1004 -13.07 -2.89 2.79
CA HIS A 1004 -11.84 -3.47 2.28
C HIS A 1004 -11.21 -4.39 3.35
N ASN A 1005 -10.31 -5.31 2.93
CA ASN A 1005 -9.60 -6.34 3.75
C ASN A 1005 -10.44 -7.08 4.79
N ASP A 1006 -11.68 -7.41 4.44
CA ASP A 1006 -12.56 -8.14 5.35
C ASP A 1006 -12.89 -7.38 6.66
N LEU A 1007 -12.67 -6.05 6.73
CA LEU A 1007 -13.06 -5.21 7.89
C LEU A 1007 -14.59 -5.08 8.02
N PRO A 1008 -15.21 -5.44 9.16
CA PRO A 1008 -16.63 -5.22 9.40
C PRO A 1008 -16.98 -3.74 9.57
N LEU A 1009 -17.65 -3.12 8.59
CA LEU A 1009 -18.06 -1.71 8.67
C LEU A 1009 -19.39 -1.53 9.42
N ALA A 1010 -20.32 -2.48 9.28
CA ALA A 1010 -21.63 -2.43 9.92
C ALA A 1010 -22.24 -3.80 10.19
N LYS A 1011 -23.00 -3.91 11.28
CA LYS A 1011 -23.93 -5.01 11.54
C LYS A 1011 -25.32 -4.62 11.07
N LEU A 1012 -26.02 -5.55 10.44
CA LEU A 1012 -27.38 -5.36 9.93
C LEU A 1012 -28.36 -6.29 10.64
N ASN A 1013 -29.58 -5.79 10.84
CA ASN A 1013 -30.69 -6.61 11.32
C ASN A 1013 -31.32 -7.44 10.19
N LYS A 1014 -32.29 -8.30 10.53
CA LYS A 1014 -32.94 -9.19 9.56
C LYS A 1014 -33.72 -8.47 8.45
N GLU A 1015 -34.19 -7.24 8.68
CA GLU A 1015 -34.83 -6.37 7.68
C GLU A 1015 -33.83 -5.52 6.85
N ASP A 1016 -32.54 -5.86 6.87
CA ASP A 1016 -31.46 -5.14 6.20
C ASP A 1016 -31.28 -3.68 6.67
N ARG A 1017 -31.67 -3.32 7.89
CA ARG A 1017 -31.34 -2.02 8.51
C ARG A 1017 -29.96 -2.09 9.16
N ILE A 1018 -29.17 -1.02 9.03
CA ILE A 1018 -27.93 -0.85 9.78
C ILE A 1018 -28.29 -0.68 11.26
N GLU A 1019 -27.78 -1.56 12.11
CA GLU A 1019 -27.97 -1.55 13.57
C GLU A 1019 -26.81 -0.79 14.24
N SER A 1020 -25.58 -1.14 13.86
CA SER A 1020 -24.35 -0.49 14.34
C SER A 1020 -23.35 -0.27 13.21
N THR A 1021 -22.50 0.74 13.36
CA THR A 1021 -21.30 0.93 12.52
C THR A 1021 -20.03 1.04 13.36
N TYR A 1022 -18.90 0.70 12.74
CA TYR A 1022 -17.62 0.52 13.41
C TYR A 1022 -16.53 1.39 12.80
N PHE A 1023 -15.74 2.04 13.64
CA PHE A 1023 -14.72 3.00 13.26
C PHE A 1023 -13.34 2.54 13.74
N TYR A 1024 -12.42 2.42 12.78
CA TYR A 1024 -11.08 1.88 12.96
C TYR A 1024 -10.03 2.99 12.99
N THR A 1025 -8.90 2.75 13.63
CA THR A 1025 -7.78 3.71 13.64
C THR A 1025 -6.52 3.02 13.13
N GLU A 1026 -5.93 2.14 13.93
CA GLU A 1026 -4.68 1.42 13.60
C GLU A 1026 -4.71 -0.07 13.91
N ASN A 1027 -5.72 -0.58 14.61
CA ASN A 1027 -5.83 -2.00 14.98
C ASN A 1027 -7.01 -2.69 14.28
N ASP A 1028 -6.94 -4.03 14.15
CA ASP A 1028 -7.95 -4.89 13.51
C ASP A 1028 -9.31 -4.90 14.26
N ILE A 1029 -9.41 -4.11 15.33
CA ILE A 1029 -10.56 -3.91 16.19
C ILE A 1029 -10.94 -2.41 16.18
N PRO A 1030 -12.24 -2.07 16.06
CA PRO A 1030 -12.67 -0.67 16.10
C PRO A 1030 -12.50 -0.08 17.50
N LEU A 1031 -12.26 1.23 17.60
CA LEU A 1031 -12.24 1.96 18.87
C LEU A 1031 -13.55 2.69 19.16
N LEU A 1032 -14.40 2.88 18.15
CA LEU A 1032 -15.73 3.44 18.28
C LEU A 1032 -16.75 2.52 17.60
N MET A 1033 -17.75 2.11 18.37
CA MET A 1033 -19.00 1.54 17.88
C MET A 1033 -20.10 2.60 17.98
N ARG A 1034 -20.78 2.89 16.88
CA ARG A 1034 -22.01 3.68 16.90
C ARG A 1034 -23.20 2.74 16.80
N LEU A 1035 -23.97 2.61 17.88
CA LEU A 1035 -25.18 1.79 17.97
C LEU A 1035 -26.39 2.72 17.83
N GLY A 1036 -27.12 2.63 16.72
CA GLY A 1036 -28.10 3.66 16.33
C GLY A 1036 -27.47 5.05 16.26
N ASN A 1037 -27.82 5.95 17.19
CA ASN A 1037 -27.23 7.29 17.33
C ASN A 1037 -26.27 7.42 18.52
N GLN A 1038 -26.02 6.35 19.29
CA GLN A 1038 -25.19 6.38 20.50
C GLN A 1038 -23.77 5.89 20.22
N ASN A 1039 -22.79 6.74 20.53
CA ASN A 1039 -21.37 6.41 20.43
C ASN A 1039 -20.90 5.66 21.68
N HIS A 1040 -20.24 4.54 21.47
CA HIS A 1040 -19.59 3.74 22.51
C HIS A 1040 -18.10 3.64 22.21
N TYR A 1041 -17.26 3.98 23.18
CA TYR A 1041 -15.82 3.74 23.12
C TYR A 1041 -15.51 2.29 23.47
N LEU A 1042 -14.66 1.67 22.66
CA LEU A 1042 -14.24 0.29 22.81
C LEU A 1042 -12.83 0.27 23.42
N VAL A 1043 -12.74 0.01 24.73
CA VAL A 1043 -11.46 -0.03 25.44
C VAL A 1043 -10.82 -1.39 25.23
N THR A 1044 -9.64 -1.42 24.63
CA THR A 1044 -8.90 -2.64 24.34
C THR A 1044 -7.59 -2.73 25.13
N ASP A 1045 -7.12 -3.95 25.40
CA ASP A 1045 -5.74 -4.16 25.83
C ASP A 1045 -4.75 -3.98 24.66
N ILE A 1046 -3.44 -4.11 24.95
CA ILE A 1046 -2.35 -3.97 23.97
C ILE A 1046 -2.38 -5.02 22.83
N ARG A 1047 -3.12 -6.12 22.99
CA ARG A 1047 -3.34 -7.13 21.93
C ARG A 1047 -4.52 -6.77 21.03
N GLY A 1048 -5.31 -5.76 21.40
CA GLY A 1048 -6.60 -5.46 20.77
C GLY A 1048 -7.74 -6.36 21.31
N SER A 1049 -7.60 -6.94 22.50
CA SER A 1049 -8.70 -7.67 23.15
C SER A 1049 -9.67 -6.67 23.77
N LEU A 1050 -10.96 -6.76 23.43
CA LEU A 1050 -11.95 -5.86 24.00
C LEU A 1050 -12.15 -6.11 25.49
N ARG A 1051 -11.92 -5.09 26.33
CA ARG A 1051 -12.05 -5.14 27.79
C ARG A 1051 -13.34 -4.50 28.28
N LEU A 1052 -13.70 -3.33 27.72
CA LEU A 1052 -14.89 -2.57 28.12
C LEU A 1052 -15.58 -1.93 26.91
N VAL A 1053 -16.90 -1.85 26.95
CA VAL A 1053 -17.74 -1.02 26.06
C VAL A 1053 -18.33 0.10 26.91
N VAL A 1054 -17.98 1.35 26.59
CA VAL A 1054 -18.29 2.53 27.42
C VAL A 1054 -19.13 3.54 26.63
N ASP A 1055 -20.31 3.90 27.11
CA ASP A 1055 -21.12 4.97 26.51
C ASP A 1055 -20.42 6.33 26.64
N ALA A 1056 -20.28 7.05 25.53
CA ALA A 1056 -19.50 8.30 25.46
C ALA A 1056 -20.20 9.53 26.08
N VAL A 1057 -21.49 9.44 26.34
CA VAL A 1057 -22.32 10.53 26.90
C VAL A 1057 -22.26 10.51 28.43
N ASN A 1058 -22.53 9.37 29.06
CA ASN A 1058 -22.60 9.22 30.53
C ASN A 1058 -21.36 8.57 31.15
N GLY A 1059 -20.55 7.82 30.40
CA GLY A 1059 -19.41 7.07 30.92
C GLY A 1059 -19.77 5.71 31.55
N ASP A 1060 -20.98 5.21 31.32
CA ASP A 1060 -21.43 3.91 31.83
C ASP A 1060 -20.77 2.76 31.06
N ILE A 1061 -20.43 1.68 31.77
CA ILE A 1061 -19.85 0.47 31.18
C ILE A 1061 -21.00 -0.48 30.82
N ASN A 1062 -21.36 -0.55 29.54
CA ASN A 1062 -22.46 -1.39 29.05
C ASN A 1062 -22.06 -2.87 28.88
N GLN A 1063 -20.76 -3.14 28.81
CA GLN A 1063 -20.20 -4.49 28.81
C GLN A 1063 -18.76 -4.46 29.34
N LEU A 1064 -18.42 -5.44 30.15
CA LEU A 1064 -17.09 -5.78 30.65
C LEU A 1064 -16.76 -7.22 30.26
N LEU A 1065 -15.53 -7.41 29.77
CA LEU A 1065 -15.01 -8.67 29.22
C LEU A 1065 -13.65 -9.03 29.86
N SER A 1066 -13.55 -10.21 30.45
CA SER A 1066 -12.31 -10.76 31.02
C SER A 1066 -11.90 -12.07 30.37
N TYR A 1067 -10.59 -12.26 30.17
CA TYR A 1067 -10.02 -13.43 29.54
C TYR A 1067 -8.85 -14.02 30.32
N ASP A 1068 -8.60 -15.31 30.14
CA ASP A 1068 -7.30 -15.95 30.44
C ASP A 1068 -6.22 -15.47 29.44
N ALA A 1069 -4.95 -15.79 29.66
CA ALA A 1069 -3.86 -15.32 28.78
C ALA A 1069 -3.98 -15.79 27.32
N PHE A 1070 -4.77 -16.83 27.03
CA PHE A 1070 -5.01 -17.37 25.69
C PHE A 1070 -6.40 -17.01 25.11
N GLY A 1071 -7.18 -16.18 25.80
CA GLY A 1071 -8.46 -15.68 25.32
C GLY A 1071 -9.69 -16.47 25.76
N LYS A 1072 -9.57 -17.45 26.67
CA LYS A 1072 -10.76 -18.10 27.26
C LYS A 1072 -11.54 -17.02 28.01
N LEU A 1073 -12.83 -16.88 27.67
CA LEU A 1073 -13.71 -15.92 28.31
C LEU A 1073 -13.99 -16.33 29.77
N LEU A 1074 -13.66 -15.46 30.71
CA LEU A 1074 -13.85 -15.64 32.16
C LEU A 1074 -15.05 -14.84 32.68
N ILE A 1075 -15.28 -13.65 32.13
CA ILE A 1075 -16.42 -12.79 32.47
C ILE A 1075 -16.93 -12.15 31.19
N ASP A 1076 -18.24 -12.21 30.96
CA ASP A 1076 -18.97 -11.33 30.05
C ASP A 1076 -20.26 -10.88 30.74
N THR A 1077 -20.40 -9.57 30.93
CA THR A 1077 -21.56 -8.99 31.62
C THR A 1077 -22.75 -8.73 30.68
N ASN A 1078 -22.58 -8.83 29.36
CA ASN A 1078 -23.64 -8.57 28.38
C ASN A 1078 -23.41 -9.34 27.05
N PRO A 1079 -23.52 -10.69 27.04
CA PRO A 1079 -23.18 -11.50 25.88
C PRO A 1079 -23.92 -11.12 24.60
N GLY A 1080 -23.15 -10.92 23.53
CA GLY A 1080 -23.64 -10.55 22.21
C GLY A 1080 -23.92 -9.05 22.00
N TYR A 1081 -23.70 -8.19 23.00
CA TYR A 1081 -23.81 -6.73 22.85
C TYR A 1081 -22.77 -6.18 21.86
N THR A 1082 -21.51 -6.61 22.03
CA THR A 1082 -20.43 -6.46 21.04
C THR A 1082 -20.13 -7.79 20.35
N PRO A 1083 -19.74 -7.78 19.06
CA PRO A 1083 -19.29 -8.97 18.33
C PRO A 1083 -17.76 -9.16 18.35
N PHE A 1084 -16.99 -8.20 18.89
CA PHE A 1084 -15.52 -8.28 18.97
C PHE A 1084 -15.08 -8.76 20.36
N GLY A 1085 -14.13 -9.68 20.42
CA GLY A 1085 -13.64 -10.26 21.67
C GLY A 1085 -12.12 -10.20 21.79
N TYR A 1086 -11.52 -11.36 22.05
CA TYR A 1086 -10.08 -11.52 22.26
C TYR A 1086 -9.25 -11.17 21.02
N ALA A 1087 -8.21 -10.35 21.21
CA ALA A 1087 -7.24 -9.92 20.18
C ALA A 1087 -7.85 -9.45 18.83
N GLY A 1088 -9.04 -8.84 18.85
CA GLY A 1088 -9.77 -8.40 17.65
C GLY A 1088 -10.57 -9.48 16.91
N GLY A 1089 -10.48 -10.75 17.35
CA GLY A 1089 -11.29 -11.84 16.81
C GLY A 1089 -12.79 -11.62 17.08
N ARG A 1090 -13.64 -12.03 16.14
CA ARG A 1090 -15.10 -11.97 16.31
C ARG A 1090 -15.57 -13.17 17.14
N TYR A 1091 -16.06 -12.94 18.36
CA TYR A 1091 -16.52 -13.99 19.25
C TYR A 1091 -17.97 -14.38 18.95
N ASP A 1092 -18.23 -15.67 18.77
CA ASP A 1092 -19.58 -16.21 18.67
C ASP A 1092 -19.95 -16.99 19.94
N TYR A 1093 -20.59 -16.30 20.87
CA TYR A 1093 -21.08 -16.81 22.17
C TYR A 1093 -22.05 -18.00 22.07
N ARG A 1094 -22.53 -18.35 20.87
CA ARG A 1094 -23.41 -19.51 20.62
C ARG A 1094 -22.61 -20.78 20.34
N THR A 1095 -21.31 -20.64 20.10
CA THR A 1095 -20.41 -21.73 19.64
C THR A 1095 -19.09 -21.81 20.40
N ASP A 1096 -18.72 -20.77 21.17
CA ASP A 1096 -17.47 -20.61 21.92
C ASP A 1096 -16.22 -20.48 21.02
N LEU A 1097 -16.41 -20.03 19.78
CA LEU A 1097 -15.36 -19.84 18.79
C LEU A 1097 -15.10 -18.36 18.49
N LEU A 1098 -13.82 -18.02 18.31
CA LEU A 1098 -13.35 -16.73 17.84
C LEU A 1098 -12.98 -16.83 16.36
N ARG A 1099 -13.74 -16.15 15.48
CA ARG A 1099 -13.42 -16.06 14.06
C ARG A 1099 -12.40 -14.95 13.81
N PHE A 1100 -11.19 -15.33 13.44
CA PHE A 1100 -10.17 -14.43 12.91
C PHE A 1100 -10.16 -14.58 11.39
N GLY A 1101 -11.01 -13.84 10.66
CA GLY A 1101 -11.03 -13.81 9.19
C GLY A 1101 -11.26 -15.17 8.51
N ARG A 1102 -10.19 -15.96 8.35
CA ARG A 1102 -10.12 -17.23 7.62
C ARG A 1102 -10.20 -18.50 8.48
N ARG A 1103 -9.83 -18.46 9.77
CA ARG A 1103 -9.93 -19.62 10.70
C ARG A 1103 -10.70 -19.29 11.97
N ASP A 1104 -11.29 -20.34 12.57
CA ASP A 1104 -11.95 -20.28 13.88
C ASP A 1104 -10.97 -20.80 14.96
N TYR A 1105 -10.89 -20.07 16.06
CA TYR A 1105 -10.03 -20.33 17.21
C TYR A 1105 -10.87 -20.77 18.40
N TRP A 1106 -10.45 -21.85 19.07
CA TRP A 1106 -11.10 -22.35 20.29
C TRP A 1106 -10.22 -22.06 21.50
N ALA A 1107 -10.54 -20.96 22.20
CA ALA A 1107 -9.68 -20.39 23.22
C ALA A 1107 -9.54 -21.26 24.49
N ASP A 1108 -10.59 -22.00 24.88
CA ASP A 1108 -10.54 -22.92 26.03
C ASP A 1108 -9.34 -23.87 25.96
N MET A 1109 -9.09 -24.40 24.76
CA MET A 1109 -8.01 -25.34 24.44
C MET A 1109 -6.74 -24.66 23.93
N GLY A 1110 -6.79 -23.37 23.59
CA GLY A 1110 -5.66 -22.60 23.08
C GLY A 1110 -5.21 -22.97 21.67
N LYS A 1111 -6.08 -23.55 20.82
CA LYS A 1111 -5.74 -24.01 19.46
C LYS A 1111 -6.76 -23.61 18.39
N TRP A 1112 -6.29 -23.58 17.15
CA TRP A 1112 -7.14 -23.47 15.95
C TRP A 1112 -7.94 -24.76 15.71
N THR A 1113 -9.14 -24.63 15.15
CA THR A 1113 -9.98 -25.80 14.80
C THR A 1113 -9.54 -26.51 13.50
N THR A 1114 -8.70 -25.86 12.70
CA THR A 1114 -8.12 -26.39 11.47
C THR A 1114 -6.64 -26.05 11.36
N GLU A 1115 -5.91 -26.83 10.56
CA GLU A 1115 -4.52 -26.54 10.19
C GLU A 1115 -4.36 -25.16 9.56
N ASN A 1116 -3.17 -24.56 9.71
CA ASN A 1116 -2.87 -23.30 9.06
C ASN A 1116 -2.70 -23.53 7.54
N PRO A 1117 -3.48 -22.87 6.67
CA PRO A 1117 -3.41 -23.06 5.23
C PRO A 1117 -2.09 -22.59 4.58
N LEU A 1118 -1.18 -21.97 5.33
CA LEU A 1118 0.19 -21.70 4.88
C LEU A 1118 1.18 -22.82 5.25
N GLY A 1119 0.78 -23.79 6.08
CA GLY A 1119 1.68 -24.78 6.69
C GLY A 1119 2.92 -24.11 7.27
N PHE A 1120 4.10 -24.56 6.83
CA PHE A 1120 5.39 -23.98 7.21
C PHE A 1120 5.59 -22.50 6.88
N LEU A 1121 4.87 -21.93 5.90
CA LEU A 1121 4.93 -20.49 5.61
C LEU A 1121 4.18 -19.63 6.64
N SER A 1122 3.34 -20.21 7.50
CA SER A 1122 2.86 -19.51 8.70
C SER A 1122 4.01 -19.19 9.66
N GLY A 1123 5.09 -19.96 9.52
CA GLY A 1123 6.20 -19.95 10.43
C GLY A 1123 5.88 -20.66 11.73
N ASP A 1124 5.24 -21.82 11.67
CA ASP A 1124 5.22 -22.83 12.74
C ASP A 1124 5.33 -24.25 12.15
N PHE A 1125 5.93 -25.16 12.93
CA PHE A 1125 5.84 -26.61 12.69
C PHE A 1125 4.50 -27.16 13.21
N ASN A 1126 3.89 -26.48 14.18
CA ASN A 1126 2.61 -26.82 14.78
C ASN A 1126 1.48 -26.02 14.12
N ALA A 1127 0.84 -26.59 13.10
CA ALA A 1127 -0.21 -25.94 12.32
C ALA A 1127 -1.45 -25.48 13.13
N TYR A 1128 -1.61 -25.96 14.36
CA TYR A 1128 -2.76 -25.69 15.24
C TYR A 1128 -2.45 -24.69 16.37
N ASN A 1129 -1.20 -24.30 16.60
CA ASN A 1129 -0.85 -23.40 17.70
C ASN A 1129 -1.32 -21.96 17.46
N TYR A 1130 -1.77 -21.32 18.54
CA TYR A 1130 -2.06 -19.89 18.57
C TYR A 1130 -0.83 -19.13 19.09
N ALA A 1131 -0.44 -18.07 18.39
CA ALA A 1131 0.56 -17.11 18.86
C ALA A 1131 1.92 -17.73 19.29
N PHE A 1132 2.33 -18.87 18.72
CA PHE A 1132 3.53 -19.63 19.13
C PHE A 1132 3.56 -20.03 20.62
N ASN A 1133 2.39 -20.10 21.27
CA ASN A 1133 2.20 -20.21 22.72
C ASN A 1133 2.71 -19.01 23.54
N ASP A 1134 2.94 -17.87 22.90
CA ASP A 1134 3.13 -16.57 23.55
C ASP A 1134 1.94 -15.66 23.15
N ALA A 1135 0.79 -15.96 23.74
CA ALA A 1135 -0.44 -15.19 23.56
C ALA A 1135 -0.44 -13.83 24.29
N VAL A 1136 0.68 -13.44 24.90
CA VAL A 1136 0.89 -12.14 25.54
C VAL A 1136 1.52 -11.17 24.53
N ASN A 1137 2.61 -11.59 23.89
CA ASN A 1137 3.38 -10.74 22.96
C ASN A 1137 2.99 -10.92 21.50
N TYR A 1138 2.15 -11.91 21.16
CA TYR A 1138 1.69 -12.15 19.79
C TYR A 1138 0.17 -12.31 19.70
N LYS A 1139 -0.38 -11.86 18.56
CA LYS A 1139 -1.78 -12.04 18.17
C LYS A 1139 -1.92 -12.67 16.78
N ALA A 1140 -3.07 -13.27 16.52
CA ALA A 1140 -3.42 -13.71 15.18
C ALA A 1140 -3.96 -12.53 14.35
N VAL A 1141 -3.52 -12.44 13.09
CA VAL A 1141 -4.05 -11.52 12.07
C VAL A 1141 -4.68 -12.38 10.98
N ASN A 1142 -5.94 -12.08 10.62
CA ASN A 1142 -6.79 -12.80 9.65
C ASN A 1142 -6.86 -14.34 9.77
N GLY A 1143 -6.39 -14.91 10.90
CA GLY A 1143 -6.38 -16.34 11.20
C GLY A 1143 -5.24 -17.12 10.56
N ILE A 1144 -4.47 -16.51 9.66
CA ILE A 1144 -3.38 -17.17 8.92
C ILE A 1144 -2.01 -16.71 9.43
N LEU A 1145 -1.86 -15.41 9.69
CA LEU A 1145 -0.60 -14.83 10.15
C LEU A 1145 -0.61 -14.64 11.67
N THR A 1146 0.58 -14.72 12.27
CA THR A 1146 0.82 -14.30 13.65
C THR A 1146 1.66 -13.03 13.62
N ARG A 1147 1.36 -12.07 14.50
CA ARG A 1147 1.98 -10.75 14.54
C ARG A 1147 2.36 -10.37 15.98
N SER A 1148 3.52 -9.76 16.17
CA SER A 1148 3.95 -9.21 17.47
C SER A 1148 3.11 -7.98 17.83
N ILE A 1149 2.73 -7.82 19.10
CA ILE A 1149 1.93 -6.69 19.59
C ILE A 1149 2.64 -5.33 19.42
N HIS A 1150 3.97 -5.34 19.33
CA HIS A 1150 4.79 -4.14 19.14
C HIS A 1150 4.91 -3.72 17.67
N SER A 1151 4.41 -4.53 16.76
CA SER A 1151 4.45 -4.23 15.35
C SER A 1151 3.11 -3.60 14.93
N GLU A 1152 3.15 -2.31 14.58
CA GLU A 1152 2.03 -1.46 14.16
C GLU A 1152 1.14 -2.12 13.08
N PRO A 1153 -0.16 -2.40 13.33
CA PRO A 1153 -0.92 -3.41 12.57
C PRO A 1153 -1.03 -3.20 11.07
N SER A 1154 -0.91 -1.96 10.55
CA SER A 1154 -0.28 -1.75 9.24
C SER A 1154 0.33 -0.36 9.02
N ASN A 1155 1.34 -0.34 8.15
CA ASN A 1155 1.64 0.73 7.20
C ASN A 1155 1.99 2.16 7.64
N THR A 1156 2.27 2.43 8.91
CA THR A 1156 3.29 3.46 9.29
C THR A 1156 4.72 3.03 8.90
N ASP A 1157 4.86 2.12 7.93
CA ASP A 1157 5.72 0.95 8.09
C ASP A 1157 6.72 0.73 6.94
N LEU A 1158 6.49 1.40 5.81
CA LEU A 1158 7.57 1.75 4.87
C LEU A 1158 8.62 2.64 5.53
N PHE A 1159 8.27 3.24 6.67
CA PHE A 1159 9.17 4.01 7.48
C PHE A 1159 9.54 3.31 8.80
N LEU A 1160 8.61 3.01 9.71
CA LEU A 1160 9.01 2.45 11.00
C LEU A 1160 9.53 1.00 10.97
N ASN A 1161 8.85 -0.05 10.50
CA ASN A 1161 9.54 -1.37 10.40
C ASN A 1161 10.77 -1.31 9.50
N ARG A 1162 10.80 -0.42 8.50
CA ARG A 1162 12.01 -0.21 7.69
C ARG A 1162 13.14 0.38 8.53
N ILE A 1163 12.87 1.36 9.39
CA ILE A 1163 13.77 1.87 10.42
C ILE A 1163 14.19 0.72 11.33
N TYR A 1164 13.28 0.09 12.08
CA TYR A 1164 13.55 -0.98 13.06
C TYR A 1164 14.41 -2.11 12.45
N LYS A 1165 14.01 -2.63 11.29
CA LYS A 1165 14.70 -3.73 10.60
C LYS A 1165 16.08 -3.35 10.06
N ASN A 1166 16.23 -2.13 9.54
CA ASN A 1166 17.48 -1.71 8.90
C ASN A 1166 18.36 -0.86 9.83
N ALA A 1167 17.96 -0.60 11.09
CA ALA A 1167 18.72 0.10 12.11
C ALA A 1167 20.08 -0.55 12.43
N VAL A 1168 20.20 -1.84 12.11
CA VAL A 1168 21.40 -2.66 12.31
C VAL A 1168 21.87 -3.35 11.01
N GLY A 1169 21.24 -3.03 9.87
CA GLY A 1169 21.66 -3.39 8.51
C GLY A 1169 21.89 -4.88 8.28
N ALA A 1170 23.09 -5.31 7.84
CA ALA A 1170 23.32 -6.72 7.53
C ALA A 1170 23.41 -7.61 8.79
N ALA A 1171 23.85 -7.07 9.93
CA ALA A 1171 23.65 -7.72 11.23
C ALA A 1171 22.14 -7.76 11.59
N GLY A 1172 21.38 -6.77 11.14
CA GLY A 1172 19.91 -6.75 11.14
C GLY A 1172 19.21 -7.68 10.15
N ASN A 1173 19.86 -8.17 9.10
CA ASN A 1173 19.28 -9.26 8.30
C ASN A 1173 19.39 -10.61 9.05
N ASN A 1174 20.20 -10.67 10.12
CA ASN A 1174 20.26 -11.73 11.12
C ASN A 1174 20.06 -11.12 12.54
N HIS A 1175 19.00 -10.30 12.68
CA HIS A 1175 18.67 -9.34 13.75
C HIS A 1175 18.48 -9.92 15.17
N SER A 1176 19.33 -10.80 15.70
CA SER A 1176 19.06 -11.74 16.82
C SER A 1176 17.84 -11.43 17.72
N TRP A 1177 17.68 -10.25 18.31
CA TRP A 1177 16.39 -9.71 18.83
C TRP A 1177 15.12 -9.87 17.95
N GLN A 1178 14.98 -9.10 16.86
CA GLN A 1178 13.84 -9.23 15.93
C GLN A 1178 13.98 -10.44 15.01
N TYR A 1179 15.13 -11.11 15.00
CA TYR A 1179 15.31 -12.45 14.42
C TYR A 1179 14.86 -13.53 15.40
N PHE A 1180 14.75 -13.26 16.70
CA PHE A 1180 13.95 -14.07 17.61
C PHE A 1180 12.48 -13.63 17.51
N ASP A 1181 12.08 -12.36 17.45
CA ASP A 1181 10.67 -12.03 17.13
C ASP A 1181 10.20 -12.69 15.80
N LYS A 1182 11.09 -12.79 14.81
CA LYS A 1182 10.83 -13.37 13.48
C LYS A 1182 11.31 -14.83 13.29
N HIS A 1183 12.03 -15.43 14.24
CA HIS A 1183 12.53 -16.85 14.27
C HIS A 1183 12.62 -17.52 15.66
N PHE A 1184 11.90 -17.00 16.66
CA PHE A 1184 11.30 -17.78 17.76
C PHE A 1184 10.50 -18.92 17.10
N PRO A 1185 10.30 -20.04 17.80
CA PRO A 1185 10.88 -21.36 17.49
C PRO A 1185 10.36 -22.15 16.28
N THR A 1186 9.79 -21.44 15.34
CA THR A 1186 8.68 -21.92 14.53
C THR A 1186 8.83 -21.37 13.10
N ARG A 1187 9.44 -20.20 12.94
CA ARG A 1187 9.39 -19.42 11.68
C ARG A 1187 10.41 -19.81 10.61
N LEU A 1188 10.03 -20.79 9.79
CA LEU A 1188 10.70 -21.26 8.56
C LEU A 1188 10.84 -20.23 7.42
N LEU A 1189 10.24 -19.03 7.53
CA LEU A 1189 10.10 -18.09 6.41
C LEU A 1189 11.42 -17.58 5.81
N ASP A 1190 12.46 -17.37 6.62
CA ASP A 1190 13.81 -17.03 6.14
C ASP A 1190 14.79 -18.21 6.25
N ILE A 1191 14.28 -19.43 6.52
CA ILE A 1191 15.10 -20.64 6.60
C ILE A 1191 15.51 -21.15 5.20
N GLY A 1192 14.80 -20.72 4.16
CA GLY A 1192 15.14 -21.01 2.77
C GLY A 1192 15.68 -19.82 1.99
N SER A 1193 16.57 -20.13 1.06
CA SER A 1193 16.78 -19.32 -0.14
C SER A 1193 15.46 -19.14 -0.92
N LYS A 1194 15.50 -18.34 -2.01
CA LYS A 1194 14.43 -18.19 -3.02
C LYS A 1194 13.69 -19.51 -3.28
N THR A 1195 14.42 -20.62 -3.29
CA THR A 1195 13.97 -22.01 -3.44
C THR A 1195 12.84 -22.47 -2.51
N ILE A 1196 12.92 -22.29 -1.17
CA ILE A 1196 11.81 -22.75 -0.28
C ILE A 1196 10.59 -21.87 -0.48
N ARG A 1197 10.80 -20.56 -0.68
CA ARG A 1197 9.72 -19.61 -0.99
C ARG A 1197 9.02 -19.97 -2.31
N LEU A 1198 9.77 -20.34 -3.34
CA LEU A 1198 9.27 -20.77 -4.65
C LEU A 1198 8.61 -22.16 -4.62
N ALA A 1199 9.13 -23.10 -3.82
CA ALA A 1199 8.52 -24.42 -3.63
C ALA A 1199 7.18 -24.28 -2.89
N ASN A 1200 7.15 -23.57 -1.75
CA ASN A 1200 5.94 -23.39 -0.97
C ASN A 1200 4.94 -22.42 -1.61
N GLN A 1201 5.37 -21.44 -2.42
CA GLN A 1201 4.46 -20.72 -3.32
C GLN A 1201 3.73 -21.67 -4.28
N ARG A 1202 4.35 -22.78 -4.67
CA ARG A 1202 3.74 -23.83 -5.51
C ARG A 1202 3.04 -24.94 -4.72
N ILE A 1203 2.74 -24.74 -3.43
CA ILE A 1203 1.99 -25.70 -2.61
C ILE A 1203 0.87 -25.00 -1.85
N TYR A 1204 1.15 -23.82 -1.28
CA TYR A 1204 0.21 -23.08 -0.44
C TYR A 1204 -0.40 -21.85 -1.13
N ALA A 1205 0.07 -21.44 -2.32
CA ALA A 1205 -0.65 -20.39 -3.07
C ALA A 1205 -2.03 -20.77 -3.68
N PRO A 1206 -2.50 -22.03 -3.72
CA PRO A 1206 -3.92 -22.29 -3.97
C PRO A 1206 -4.78 -21.90 -2.76
N PHE A 1207 -4.32 -22.15 -1.52
CA PHE A 1207 -5.03 -21.70 -0.32
C PHE A 1207 -4.86 -20.21 -0.02
N ALA A 1208 -3.79 -19.60 -0.55
CA ALA A 1208 -3.62 -18.16 -0.50
C ALA A 1208 -4.58 -17.49 -1.49
N ASN A 1209 -5.88 -17.55 -1.20
CA ASN A 1209 -6.85 -16.62 -1.75
C ASN A 1209 -6.41 -15.18 -1.45
N ARG A 1210 -5.63 -14.95 -0.38
CA ARG A 1210 -4.88 -13.70 -0.16
C ARG A 1210 -3.91 -13.36 -1.30
N LEU A 1211 -3.23 -14.29 -1.98
CA LEU A 1211 -2.34 -13.96 -3.11
C LEU A 1211 -3.10 -13.64 -4.41
N ILE A 1212 -4.38 -14.04 -4.52
CA ILE A 1212 -5.25 -13.69 -5.64
C ILE A 1212 -6.07 -12.43 -5.31
N HIS A 1213 -6.53 -12.28 -4.07
CA HIS A 1213 -7.18 -11.09 -3.52
C HIS A 1213 -6.18 -9.93 -3.39
N ASP A 1214 -4.97 -10.12 -2.85
CA ASP A 1214 -3.89 -9.11 -2.88
C ASP A 1214 -3.45 -8.83 -4.33
N LYS A 1215 -3.56 -9.76 -5.29
CA LYS A 1215 -3.32 -9.46 -6.71
C LYS A 1215 -4.47 -8.67 -7.34
N LEU A 1216 -5.72 -8.97 -7.00
CA LEU A 1216 -6.90 -8.26 -7.49
C LEU A 1216 -7.00 -6.87 -6.86
N ASN A 1217 -6.82 -6.77 -5.54
CA ASN A 1217 -6.70 -5.52 -4.83
C ASN A 1217 -5.47 -4.77 -5.37
N SER A 1218 -4.25 -5.33 -5.44
CA SER A 1218 -3.10 -4.63 -6.03
C SER A 1218 -3.29 -4.22 -7.50
N TYR A 1219 -4.07 -4.97 -8.29
CA TYR A 1219 -4.49 -4.60 -9.66
C TYR A 1219 -5.51 -3.46 -9.66
N TYR A 1220 -6.52 -3.50 -8.80
CA TYR A 1220 -7.48 -2.40 -8.64
C TYR A 1220 -6.92 -1.23 -7.82
N GLU A 1221 -5.80 -1.36 -7.10
CA GLU A 1221 -5.12 -0.37 -6.26
C GLU A 1221 -3.98 0.34 -6.99
N SER A 1222 -3.24 -0.37 -7.85
CA SER A 1222 -2.42 0.27 -8.88
C SER A 1222 -3.27 1.14 -9.82
N LYS A 1223 -4.59 0.91 -9.81
CA LYS A 1223 -5.65 1.70 -10.42
C LYS A 1223 -6.49 2.54 -9.43
N SER A 1224 -6.43 2.38 -8.09
CA SER A 1224 -7.31 3.09 -7.12
C SER A 1224 -6.73 4.00 -6.02
N PHE A 1225 -5.41 4.15 -5.80
CA PHE A 1225 -4.86 5.28 -5.02
C PHE A 1225 -3.51 5.86 -5.52
N GLY A 1226 -3.51 7.16 -5.84
CA GLY A 1226 -2.33 7.91 -6.26
C GLY A 1226 -1.42 8.36 -5.10
N TYR A 1227 -0.18 8.68 -5.44
CA TYR A 1227 0.94 8.98 -4.55
C TYR A 1227 0.87 10.36 -3.86
N ARG A 1228 0.07 10.45 -2.81
CA ARG A 1228 0.60 10.54 -1.44
C ARG A 1228 -0.55 10.64 -0.43
N PRO A 1229 -0.34 10.19 0.81
CA PRO A 1229 0.73 9.30 1.25
C PRO A 1229 0.33 7.84 1.02
N GLU A 1230 1.32 6.95 0.94
CA GLU A 1230 1.15 5.49 0.72
C GLU A 1230 0.00 4.94 1.64
N SER A 1231 -0.09 5.50 2.84
CA SER A 1231 -1.15 5.48 3.87
C SER A 1231 -2.65 5.29 3.56
N ILE A 1232 -3.35 5.98 2.64
CA ILE A 1232 -4.81 5.78 2.50
C ILE A 1232 -5.06 4.48 1.76
N ARG A 1233 -4.31 4.24 0.68
CA ARG A 1233 -4.22 2.91 0.07
C ARG A 1233 -3.88 1.87 1.11
N GLU A 1234 -2.94 2.18 1.98
CA GLU A 1234 -2.37 1.30 2.99
C GLU A 1234 -3.29 1.02 4.21
N TRP A 1235 -4.12 1.98 4.61
CA TRP A 1235 -5.18 1.86 5.62
C TRP A 1235 -6.43 1.23 5.02
N VAL A 1236 -6.68 1.48 3.73
CA VAL A 1236 -7.61 0.70 2.91
C VAL A 1236 -7.02 -0.68 2.55
N MET A 1237 -5.73 -0.98 2.78
CA MET A 1237 -5.09 -2.32 2.75
C MET A 1237 -5.00 -2.95 4.16
N PHE A 1238 -5.59 -2.30 5.17
CA PHE A 1238 -5.78 -2.82 6.51
C PHE A 1238 -7.21 -3.32 6.74
#